data_AF-A0A0M4DDC9-F1
#
_entry.id   AF-A0A0M4DDC9-F1
#
_cell.length_a   1.000
_cell.length_b   1.000
_cell.length_c   1.000
_cell.angle_alpha   90.00
_cell.angle_beta   90.00
_cell.angle_gamma   90.00
#
_symmetry.space_group_name_H-M   'P 1'
#
loop_
_entity.id
_entity.type
_entity.pdbx_description
1 polymer ?
#
loop_
_entity_poly.entity_id
_entity_poly.type
_entity_poly.pdbx_seq_one_letter_code
_entity_poly.pdbx_strand_id
1 'polypeptide(L)'
;MRDETIPTHCPYCALQCGMNLRGVPRPDTADGAAVEVVERPDFPVNRGALCGKGRTSTFLLSSRVRLTGPLVRSRATGRLEPATWEEALRTIADGLRRTREAHGADAVGVFGGGGLTNEKAYTLGKFARVVLGTSQIDYNGRFCMSSAAAAHNRAFGLDRGLPFPLEDIPRTGCVILVGSNIAETMPPALRYLTELKENGGKLIVVDPRRTRTAEQADLHLAPRPGTDLALALGLLHEVVAQGRTDEDFIAARTTGWADARAAAMAHWPELVERITGVGVPQLREAVRLFCDAPSAMVLTARGPEQQSKGTDTVSAWINLCLATGRAGRPLSGYGCLTGQGNGQGGREHGQKADQLPGYRKLDDPAARAHVAGVWGVPPESLPGPGRSAYELLDALGGDVKSLLLMGSNPVVSAPRAAHIEGRLRSLDFLAVADVVLSETAALADVVLPVTQWAEETGTTTNLEGRVLLRRKALDAPAGVRSDLEVLSALAALLGHEKGFPADPEEVFEELRRASAGGPADYSGITYRRIAEEDGVFWPCPEPQDEEGPGAHPGTPRLFLDRFATPDGLARFVAVGHRPAAEEPDADYPVLLTTGRVVAQYQSGAQTRRVDELNAAAPGPFVELHPQLAERLGVAEGEPLAVVSRRGRAVGPARITTGIRPDTVFMPFHWPGEGRVNTVTNPALDPTSRMPEFKVCAVRLEPTRVSGG
;
A
#
# COMPACT_ATOMS: atom_id res chain seq x y z
N MET A 1 22.68 -12.88 25.76
CA MET A 1 22.44 -11.99 24.61
C MET A 1 23.34 -12.22 23.39
N ARG A 2 24.60 -12.72 23.48
CA ARG A 2 25.50 -12.76 22.29
C ARG A 2 25.21 -13.86 21.24
N ASP A 3 24.53 -14.94 21.60
CA ASP A 3 24.17 -16.03 20.66
C ASP A 3 22.66 -16.21 20.44
N GLU A 4 21.83 -15.42 21.13
CA GLU A 4 20.38 -15.55 21.03
C GLU A 4 19.88 -14.80 19.79
N THR A 5 19.16 -15.51 18.93
CA THR A 5 18.49 -14.91 17.77
C THR A 5 17.07 -14.49 18.13
N ILE A 6 16.70 -13.26 17.78
CA ILE A 6 15.37 -12.72 18.03
C ILE A 6 14.54 -12.80 16.73
N PRO A 7 13.47 -13.60 16.69
CA PRO A 7 12.61 -13.73 15.51
C PRO A 7 11.76 -12.47 15.30
N THR A 8 11.81 -11.91 14.10
CA THR A 8 11.13 -10.67 13.71
C THR A 8 10.83 -10.67 12.19
N HIS A 9 10.36 -9.53 11.66
CA HIS A 9 9.94 -9.40 10.27
C HIS A 9 10.60 -8.22 9.56
N CYS A 10 10.87 -8.41 8.27
CA CYS A 10 11.42 -7.38 7.39
C CYS A 10 10.53 -6.11 7.36
N PRO A 11 11.11 -4.90 7.51
CA PRO A 11 10.33 -3.66 7.65
C PRO A 11 9.74 -3.11 6.34
N TYR A 12 9.95 -3.77 5.21
CA TYR A 12 9.66 -3.20 3.89
C TYR A 12 8.28 -3.60 3.35
N CYS A 13 8.21 -4.57 2.43
CA CYS A 13 6.98 -4.89 1.70
C CYS A 13 6.01 -5.76 2.49
N ALA A 14 4.75 -5.84 2.04
CA ALA A 14 3.70 -6.61 2.71
C ALA A 14 3.93 -8.12 2.76
N LEU A 15 4.95 -8.65 2.07
CA LEU A 15 5.35 -10.05 2.22
C LEU A 15 5.78 -10.36 3.65
N GLN A 16 6.30 -9.34 4.37
CA GLN A 16 6.72 -9.45 5.78
C GLN A 16 7.59 -10.70 6.02
N CYS A 17 8.64 -10.86 5.19
CA CYS A 17 9.59 -11.96 5.32
C CYS A 17 10.04 -12.12 6.78
N GLY A 18 9.88 -13.32 7.33
CA GLY A 18 10.44 -13.69 8.62
C GLY A 18 11.96 -13.73 8.54
N MET A 19 12.60 -13.22 9.59
CA MET A 19 14.04 -13.19 9.74
C MET A 19 14.42 -13.21 11.21
N ASN A 20 15.65 -13.60 11.49
CA ASN A 20 16.23 -13.57 12.83
C ASN A 20 17.21 -12.41 12.93
N LEU A 21 17.30 -11.79 14.12
CA LEU A 21 18.35 -10.84 14.43
C LEU A 21 19.27 -11.39 15.51
N ARG A 22 20.59 -11.30 15.27
CA ARG A 22 21.60 -11.69 16.25
C ARG A 22 22.45 -10.48 16.61
N GLY A 23 22.70 -10.28 17.90
CA GLY A 23 23.59 -9.24 18.38
C GLY A 23 25.05 -9.52 17.99
N VAL A 24 25.71 -8.54 17.41
CA VAL A 24 27.15 -8.59 17.05
C VAL A 24 27.90 -7.41 17.67
N PRO A 25 29.15 -7.60 18.13
CA PRO A 25 29.98 -6.49 18.59
C PRO A 25 30.26 -5.51 17.45
N ARG A 26 30.13 -4.20 17.69
CA ARG A 26 30.64 -3.17 16.77
C ARG A 26 31.42 -2.12 17.56
N PRO A 27 32.77 -2.12 17.49
CA PRO A 27 33.59 -1.15 18.20
C PRO A 27 33.33 0.30 17.77
N ASP A 28 32.77 0.50 16.58
CA ASP A 28 32.67 1.81 15.92
C ASP A 28 31.30 2.51 16.12
N THR A 29 30.37 1.89 16.85
CA THR A 29 29.08 2.50 17.24
C THR A 29 29.16 3.00 18.68
N ALA A 30 28.52 4.14 18.96
CA ALA A 30 28.51 4.74 20.30
C ALA A 30 27.99 3.77 21.40
N ASP A 31 27.20 2.77 20.99
CA ASP A 31 26.49 1.85 21.87
C ASP A 31 27.17 0.47 21.96
N GLY A 32 28.28 0.24 21.23
CA GLY A 32 29.09 -1.00 21.28
C GLY A 32 28.43 -2.28 20.72
N ALA A 33 27.14 -2.24 20.38
CA ALA A 33 26.35 -3.36 19.87
C ALA A 33 25.69 -3.01 18.53
N ALA A 34 25.61 -3.98 17.63
CA ALA A 34 24.82 -3.94 16.41
C ALA A 34 24.06 -5.25 16.25
N VAL A 35 23.19 -5.33 15.25
CA VAL A 35 22.51 -6.58 14.88
C VAL A 35 22.80 -6.94 13.45
N GLU A 36 22.92 -8.23 13.19
CA GLU A 36 22.97 -8.79 11.84
C GLU A 36 21.71 -9.61 11.55
N VAL A 37 21.39 -9.71 10.26
CA VAL A 37 20.27 -10.52 9.78
C VAL A 37 20.72 -11.96 9.63
N VAL A 38 20.01 -12.86 10.31
CA VAL A 38 20.15 -14.31 10.19
C VAL A 38 18.90 -14.86 9.50
N GLU A 39 19.09 -15.84 8.62
CA GLU A 39 17.96 -16.47 7.92
C GLU A 39 17.01 -17.17 8.92
N ARG A 40 15.73 -17.22 8.55
CA ARG A 40 14.67 -17.89 9.31
C ARG A 40 13.96 -18.92 8.42
N PRO A 41 14.54 -20.12 8.22
CA PRO A 41 14.01 -21.11 7.28
C PRO A 41 12.64 -21.69 7.66
N ASP A 42 12.33 -21.71 8.96
CA ASP A 42 11.09 -22.21 9.55
C ASP A 42 9.86 -21.34 9.21
N PHE A 43 10.04 -20.06 8.95
CA PHE A 43 8.89 -19.18 8.68
C PHE A 43 8.28 -19.43 7.28
N PRO A 44 6.98 -19.72 7.17
CA PRO A 44 6.39 -20.32 5.97
C PRO A 44 6.36 -19.43 4.73
N VAL A 45 6.36 -18.10 4.89
CA VAL A 45 6.15 -17.16 3.78
C VAL A 45 7.38 -16.99 2.89
N ASN A 46 8.58 -16.89 3.47
CA ASN A 46 9.81 -16.72 2.68
C ASN A 46 10.76 -17.92 2.78
N ARG A 47 10.56 -18.84 3.74
CA ARG A 47 11.39 -20.04 3.93
C ARG A 47 12.89 -19.69 3.90
N GLY A 48 13.28 -18.69 4.71
CA GLY A 48 14.64 -18.17 4.80
C GLY A 48 15.06 -17.14 3.73
N ALA A 49 14.35 -17.03 2.60
CA ALA A 49 14.76 -16.13 1.52
C ALA A 49 14.57 -14.65 1.86
N LEU A 50 15.56 -13.81 1.54
CA LEU A 50 15.50 -12.35 1.69
C LEU A 50 16.06 -11.66 0.44
N CYS A 51 15.44 -10.53 0.06
CA CYS A 51 15.99 -9.66 -0.98
C CYS A 51 17.07 -8.73 -0.40
N GLY A 52 17.80 -8.02 -1.27
CA GLY A 52 18.85 -7.08 -0.87
C GLY A 52 18.38 -6.08 0.20
N LYS A 53 17.17 -5.51 0.03
CA LYS A 53 16.56 -4.62 1.04
C LYS A 53 16.48 -5.28 2.43
N GLY A 54 15.97 -6.50 2.50
CA GLY A 54 15.83 -7.25 3.75
C GLY A 54 17.18 -7.54 4.41
N ARG A 55 18.14 -8.02 3.62
CA ARG A 55 19.50 -8.35 4.08
C ARG A 55 20.25 -7.14 4.63
N THR A 56 20.09 -5.97 4.00
CA THR A 56 20.78 -4.74 4.41
C THR A 56 19.96 -3.88 5.39
N SER A 57 18.82 -4.36 5.88
CA SER A 57 17.88 -3.56 6.68
C SER A 57 18.46 -3.03 7.99
N THR A 58 19.42 -3.75 8.58
CA THR A 58 20.07 -3.36 9.85
C THR A 58 20.98 -2.14 9.71
N PHE A 59 21.39 -1.77 8.50
CA PHE A 59 22.17 -0.55 8.25
C PHE A 59 21.44 0.71 8.76
N LEU A 60 20.11 0.75 8.59
CA LEU A 60 19.28 1.90 8.97
C LEU A 60 19.14 2.10 10.48
N LEU A 61 19.48 1.08 11.28
CA LEU A 61 19.46 1.16 12.74
C LEU A 61 20.60 2.04 13.26
N SER A 62 21.66 2.25 12.47
CA SER A 62 22.78 3.11 12.87
C SER A 62 22.34 4.54 13.12
N SER A 63 22.77 5.10 14.26
CA SER A 63 22.59 6.51 14.63
C SER A 63 23.16 7.51 13.62
N ARG A 64 24.06 7.09 12.71
CA ARG A 64 24.69 7.96 11.71
C ARG A 64 23.79 8.35 10.54
N VAL A 65 22.70 7.61 10.31
CA VAL A 65 21.86 7.76 9.10
C VAL A 65 20.38 8.02 9.40
N ARG A 66 20.07 8.33 10.67
CA ARG A 66 18.70 8.48 11.20
C ARG A 66 18.58 9.68 12.14
N LEU A 67 17.34 10.01 12.51
CA LEU A 67 17.08 10.97 13.57
C LEU A 67 17.35 10.33 14.94
N THR A 68 17.97 11.09 15.84
CA THR A 68 18.33 10.64 17.21
C THR A 68 17.87 11.61 18.31
N GLY A 69 17.46 12.83 17.95
CA GLY A 69 16.92 13.82 18.88
C GLY A 69 15.85 14.69 18.22
N PRO A 70 14.94 15.30 18.99
CA PRO A 70 13.96 16.26 18.47
C PRO A 70 14.63 17.44 17.78
N LEU A 71 13.99 17.94 16.73
CA LEU A 71 14.38 19.18 16.06
C LEU A 71 13.19 20.15 16.07
N VAL A 72 13.44 21.42 16.39
CA VAL A 72 12.44 22.49 16.31
C VAL A 72 12.96 23.57 15.38
N ARG A 73 12.08 24.11 14.54
CA ARG A 73 12.43 25.18 13.60
C ARG A 73 12.53 26.50 14.35
N SER A 74 13.73 27.06 14.36
CA SER A 74 13.97 28.37 14.96
C SER A 74 13.29 29.46 14.14
N ARG A 75 12.48 30.30 14.81
CA ARG A 75 11.87 31.48 14.18
C ARG A 75 12.89 32.54 13.78
N ALA A 76 14.07 32.55 14.41
CA ALA A 76 15.12 33.52 14.13
C ALA A 76 15.94 33.13 12.89
N THR A 77 16.26 31.84 12.73
CA THR A 77 17.15 31.36 11.65
C THR A 77 16.38 30.67 10.51
N GLY A 78 15.14 30.26 10.75
CA GLY A 78 14.33 29.46 9.82
C GLY A 78 14.81 28.00 9.69
N ARG A 79 15.83 27.57 10.46
CA ARG A 79 16.44 26.24 10.37
C ARG A 79 15.94 25.32 11.48
N LEU A 80 15.92 24.01 11.19
CA LEU A 80 15.71 22.98 12.20
C LEU A 80 16.95 22.88 13.09
N GLU A 81 16.76 23.05 14.40
CA GLU A 81 17.82 23.03 15.42
C GLU A 81 17.50 21.98 16.49
N PRO A 82 18.52 21.33 17.10
CA PRO A 82 18.30 20.37 18.19
C PRO A 82 17.49 20.97 19.33
N ALA A 83 16.50 20.23 19.83
CA ALA A 83 15.62 20.66 20.91
C ALA A 83 15.44 19.55 21.95
N THR A 84 14.93 19.94 23.12
CA THR A 84 14.54 18.97 24.14
C THR A 84 13.19 18.34 23.80
N TRP A 85 12.92 17.14 24.33
CA TRP A 85 11.60 16.51 24.19
C TRP A 85 10.47 17.35 24.76
N GLU A 86 10.70 17.99 25.91
CA GLU A 86 9.72 18.85 26.58
C GLU A 86 9.35 20.03 25.70
N GLU A 87 10.35 20.72 25.13
CA GLU A 87 10.15 21.82 24.20
C GLU A 87 9.41 21.38 22.94
N ALA A 88 9.85 20.29 22.31
CA ALA A 88 9.26 19.81 21.07
C ALA A 88 7.79 19.37 21.26
N LEU A 89 7.49 18.58 22.30
CA LEU A 89 6.13 18.13 22.60
C LEU A 89 5.19 19.28 22.96
N ARG A 90 5.67 20.26 23.76
CA ARG A 90 4.88 21.47 24.06
C ARG A 90 4.62 22.28 22.81
N THR A 91 5.63 22.48 21.95
CA THR A 91 5.48 23.21 20.70
C THR A 91 4.42 22.57 19.80
N ILE A 92 4.40 21.23 19.73
CA ILE A 92 3.36 20.48 19.01
C ILE A 92 1.99 20.67 19.65
N ALA A 93 1.86 20.41 20.96
CA ALA A 93 0.58 20.54 21.65
C ALA A 93 0.00 21.95 21.52
N ASP A 94 0.83 22.98 21.66
CA ASP A 94 0.41 24.37 21.51
C ASP A 94 0.07 24.73 20.07
N GLY A 95 0.81 24.22 19.07
CA GLY A 95 0.49 24.38 17.66
C GLY A 95 -0.88 23.82 17.29
N LEU A 96 -1.13 22.56 17.67
CA LEU A 96 -2.40 21.89 17.43
C LEU A 96 -3.56 22.56 18.19
N ARG A 97 -3.33 22.95 19.46
CA ARG A 97 -4.34 23.64 20.28
C ARG A 97 -4.71 25.00 19.69
N ARG A 98 -3.73 25.83 19.34
CA ARG A 98 -3.98 27.16 18.74
C ARG A 98 -4.81 27.05 17.47
N THR A 99 -4.47 26.12 16.58
CA THR A 99 -5.24 25.91 15.35
C THR A 99 -6.66 25.49 15.64
N ARG A 100 -6.86 24.54 16.56
CA ARG A 100 -8.19 24.08 16.95
C ARG A 100 -9.04 25.19 17.55
N GLU A 101 -8.47 26.02 18.42
CA GLU A 101 -9.17 27.15 19.05
C GLU A 101 -9.52 28.25 18.05
N ALA A 102 -8.64 28.54 17.10
CA ALA A 102 -8.84 29.61 16.11
C ALA A 102 -9.73 29.20 14.92
N HIS A 103 -9.67 27.94 14.50
CA HIS A 103 -10.23 27.48 13.22
C HIS A 103 -11.13 26.23 13.34
N GLY A 104 -11.27 25.64 14.54
CA GLY A 104 -12.03 24.42 14.77
C GLY A 104 -11.20 23.14 14.61
N ALA A 105 -11.75 22.01 15.05
CA ALA A 105 -11.06 20.71 15.08
C ALA A 105 -10.61 20.24 13.68
N ASP A 106 -11.45 20.42 12.67
CA ASP A 106 -11.17 20.01 11.29
C ASP A 106 -10.13 20.89 10.59
N ALA A 107 -9.64 21.96 11.22
CA ALA A 107 -8.45 22.67 10.75
C ALA A 107 -7.14 21.95 11.12
N VAL A 108 -7.20 20.91 11.96
CA VAL A 108 -6.08 20.06 12.33
C VAL A 108 -6.18 18.73 11.58
N GLY A 109 -5.22 18.48 10.70
CA GLY A 109 -5.08 17.22 9.97
C GLY A 109 -4.14 16.23 10.67
N VAL A 110 -4.35 14.95 10.41
CA VAL A 110 -3.47 13.85 10.79
C VAL A 110 -3.18 12.99 9.56
N PHE A 111 -1.91 12.65 9.33
CA PHE A 111 -1.55 11.80 8.19
C PHE A 111 -0.60 10.66 8.57
N GLY A 112 -1.07 9.42 8.41
CA GLY A 112 -0.34 8.22 8.80
C GLY A 112 0.45 7.54 7.67
N GLY A 113 1.23 6.53 8.07
CA GLY A 113 1.98 5.65 7.17
C GLY A 113 1.51 4.19 7.25
N GLY A 114 1.35 3.52 6.11
CA GLY A 114 1.05 2.08 6.06
C GLY A 114 2.22 1.16 6.45
N GLY A 115 3.28 1.71 7.05
CA GLY A 115 4.37 0.96 7.68
C GLY A 115 4.31 0.94 9.21
N LEU A 116 3.39 1.71 9.81
CA LEU A 116 3.13 1.70 11.25
C LEU A 116 2.58 0.32 11.67
N THR A 117 2.88 -0.13 12.89
CA THR A 117 2.27 -1.35 13.45
C THR A 117 0.76 -1.17 13.66
N ASN A 118 0.03 -2.25 13.90
CA ASN A 118 -1.42 -2.21 14.13
C ASN A 118 -1.76 -1.35 15.36
N GLU A 119 -0.94 -1.44 16.40
CA GLU A 119 -1.07 -0.66 17.63
C GLU A 119 -0.93 0.84 17.33
N LYS A 120 0.11 1.22 16.58
CA LYS A 120 0.34 2.62 16.19
C LYS A 120 -0.77 3.14 15.28
N ALA A 121 -1.20 2.34 14.30
CA ALA A 121 -2.29 2.67 13.40
C ALA A 121 -3.60 2.94 14.17
N TYR A 122 -3.92 2.04 15.09
CA TYR A 122 -5.08 2.11 15.98
C TYR A 122 -5.02 3.36 16.88
N THR A 123 -3.91 3.55 17.58
CA THR A 123 -3.73 4.68 18.51
C THR A 123 -3.75 6.02 17.79
N LEU A 124 -3.17 6.12 16.58
CA LEU A 124 -3.24 7.33 15.76
C LEU A 124 -4.68 7.65 15.35
N GLY A 125 -5.44 6.64 14.93
CA GLY A 125 -6.86 6.77 14.59
C GLY A 125 -7.72 7.20 15.79
N LYS A 126 -7.46 6.63 16.97
CA LYS A 126 -8.09 7.02 18.24
C LYS A 126 -7.71 8.45 18.64
N PHE A 127 -6.43 8.81 18.56
CA PHE A 127 -5.91 10.13 18.92
C PHE A 127 -6.57 11.24 18.10
N ALA A 128 -6.65 11.09 16.78
CA ALA A 128 -7.30 12.08 15.92
C ALA A 128 -8.77 12.32 16.31
N ARG A 129 -9.51 11.27 16.65
CA ARG A 129 -10.95 11.36 16.92
C ARG A 129 -11.27 11.77 18.36
N VAL A 130 -10.51 11.27 19.33
CA VAL A 130 -10.78 11.46 20.76
C VAL A 130 -10.07 12.69 21.31
N VAL A 131 -8.81 12.92 20.94
CA VAL A 131 -7.99 14.02 21.50
C VAL A 131 -8.13 15.29 20.68
N LEU A 132 -8.07 15.15 19.36
CA LEU A 132 -8.17 16.31 18.45
C LEU A 132 -9.61 16.63 18.07
N GLY A 133 -10.51 15.63 18.08
CA GLY A 133 -11.89 15.77 17.63
C GLY A 133 -12.02 16.00 16.12
N THR A 134 -10.99 15.67 15.34
CA THR A 134 -10.92 15.97 13.89
C THR A 134 -11.38 14.79 13.04
N SER A 135 -12.15 15.09 11.99
CA SER A 135 -12.46 14.16 10.91
C SER A 135 -11.30 14.01 9.92
N GLN A 136 -10.34 14.96 9.94
CA GLN A 136 -9.27 15.06 8.94
C GLN A 136 -8.11 14.10 9.22
N ILE A 137 -8.35 12.81 9.07
CA ILE A 137 -7.32 11.76 9.13
C ILE A 137 -7.39 10.83 7.92
N ASP A 138 -6.28 10.62 7.24
CA ASP A 138 -6.10 9.50 6.30
C ASP A 138 -4.61 9.10 6.28
N TYR A 139 -4.22 8.19 5.41
CA TYR A 139 -2.86 7.64 5.39
C TYR A 139 -2.42 7.26 3.97
N ASN A 140 -1.11 7.12 3.77
CA ASN A 140 -0.57 6.87 2.43
C ASN A 140 -0.95 5.50 1.83
N GLY A 141 -1.43 4.54 2.63
CA GLY A 141 -1.93 3.26 2.11
C GLY A 141 -3.19 3.41 1.25
N ARG A 142 -3.89 4.55 1.34
CA ARG A 142 -4.94 4.95 0.40
C ARG A 142 -4.45 4.98 -1.05
N PHE A 143 -3.19 5.37 -1.28
CA PHE A 143 -2.55 5.36 -2.60
C PHE A 143 -2.11 3.97 -3.04
N CYS A 144 -2.31 2.94 -2.22
CA CYS A 144 -1.90 1.58 -2.51
C CYS A 144 -3.08 0.78 -3.06
N MET A 145 -4.09 0.54 -2.22
CA MET A 145 -5.04 -0.57 -2.37
C MET A 145 -6.52 -0.15 -2.47
N SER A 146 -6.82 1.15 -2.37
CA SER A 146 -8.20 1.59 -2.11
C SER A 146 -9.18 1.15 -3.21
N SER A 147 -8.74 1.08 -4.47
CA SER A 147 -9.54 0.57 -5.60
C SER A 147 -9.87 -0.92 -5.46
N ALA A 148 -8.88 -1.74 -5.11
CA ALA A 148 -9.13 -3.16 -4.85
C ALA A 148 -10.02 -3.37 -3.63
N ALA A 149 -9.81 -2.60 -2.56
CA ALA A 149 -10.65 -2.63 -1.37
C ALA A 149 -12.11 -2.26 -1.68
N ALA A 150 -12.34 -1.21 -2.49
CA ALA A 150 -13.68 -0.81 -2.90
C ALA A 150 -14.36 -1.90 -3.76
N ALA A 151 -13.62 -2.50 -4.69
CA ALA A 151 -14.14 -3.57 -5.54
C ALA A 151 -14.44 -4.86 -4.74
N HIS A 152 -13.57 -5.24 -3.81
CA HIS A 152 -13.79 -6.34 -2.86
C HIS A 152 -15.07 -6.13 -2.03
N ASN A 153 -15.26 -4.94 -1.46
CA ASN A 153 -16.46 -4.63 -0.68
C ASN A 153 -17.73 -4.68 -1.54
N ARG A 154 -17.67 -4.21 -2.81
CA ARG A 154 -18.80 -4.32 -3.74
C ARG A 154 -19.14 -5.77 -4.07
N ALA A 155 -18.14 -6.59 -4.38
CA ALA A 155 -18.35 -7.94 -4.89
C ALA A 155 -18.51 -9.01 -3.80
N PHE A 156 -17.69 -8.96 -2.75
CA PHE A 156 -17.61 -10.01 -1.71
C PHE A 156 -18.10 -9.54 -0.34
N GLY A 157 -18.30 -8.24 -0.14
CA GLY A 157 -18.70 -7.67 1.17
C GLY A 157 -17.58 -7.54 2.19
N LEU A 158 -16.33 -7.89 1.85
CA LEU A 158 -15.18 -7.81 2.75
C LEU A 158 -13.89 -7.52 1.97
N ASP A 159 -13.07 -6.61 2.49
CA ASP A 159 -11.72 -6.34 1.96
C ASP A 159 -10.61 -7.08 2.72
N ARG A 160 -10.12 -8.17 2.13
CA ARG A 160 -8.85 -8.80 2.49
C ARG A 160 -7.97 -8.93 1.26
N GLY A 161 -6.70 -8.54 1.36
CA GLY A 161 -5.75 -8.54 0.24
C GLY A 161 -5.79 -9.84 -0.55
N LEU A 162 -5.23 -10.92 -0.01
CA LEU A 162 -5.48 -12.27 -0.52
C LEU A 162 -6.52 -12.97 0.37
N PRO A 163 -7.59 -13.55 -0.21
CA PRO A 163 -8.55 -14.36 0.53
C PRO A 163 -8.04 -15.79 0.78
N PHE A 164 -6.78 -16.07 0.50
CA PHE A 164 -6.11 -17.36 0.70
C PHE A 164 -4.62 -17.16 0.98
N PRO A 165 -3.92 -18.16 1.54
CA PRO A 165 -2.49 -18.06 1.80
C PRO A 165 -1.67 -18.11 0.50
N LEU A 166 -0.44 -17.57 0.54
CA LEU A 166 0.47 -17.60 -0.61
C LEU A 166 0.84 -19.03 -1.06
N GLU A 167 0.77 -20.00 -0.14
CA GLU A 167 1.02 -21.41 -0.41
C GLU A 167 0.04 -22.06 -1.40
N ASP A 168 -1.09 -21.40 -1.68
CA ASP A 168 -2.06 -21.86 -2.67
C ASP A 168 -1.58 -21.55 -4.11
N ILE A 169 -0.71 -20.56 -4.29
CA ILE A 169 -0.23 -20.14 -5.62
C ILE A 169 0.49 -21.28 -6.35
N PRO A 170 1.47 -22.00 -5.76
CA PRO A 170 2.12 -23.12 -6.45
C PRO A 170 1.20 -24.29 -6.81
N ARG A 171 0.00 -24.34 -6.21
CA ARG A 171 -0.92 -25.49 -6.27
C ARG A 171 -2.10 -25.24 -7.21
N THR A 172 -2.21 -24.03 -7.77
CA THR A 172 -3.26 -23.71 -8.75
C THR A 172 -2.85 -24.13 -10.17
N GLY A 173 -3.80 -24.24 -11.09
CA GLY A 173 -3.53 -24.58 -12.49
C GLY A 173 -3.15 -23.38 -13.36
N CYS A 174 -3.64 -22.18 -13.03
CA CYS A 174 -3.33 -20.96 -13.77
C CYS A 174 -3.35 -19.72 -12.87
N VAL A 175 -2.40 -18.80 -13.05
CA VAL A 175 -2.40 -17.47 -12.44
C VAL A 175 -2.39 -16.40 -13.52
N ILE A 176 -3.37 -15.50 -13.50
CA ILE A 176 -3.31 -14.22 -14.21
C ILE A 176 -2.80 -13.16 -13.23
N LEU A 177 -1.59 -12.66 -13.46
CA LEU A 177 -0.98 -11.60 -12.67
C LEU A 177 -1.13 -10.26 -13.40
N VAL A 178 -1.93 -9.35 -12.84
CA VAL A 178 -2.33 -8.10 -13.50
C VAL A 178 -1.68 -6.89 -12.86
N GLY A 179 -0.85 -6.18 -13.63
CA GLY A 179 -0.23 -4.93 -13.23
C GLY A 179 0.69 -5.06 -12.02
N SER A 180 1.43 -6.16 -11.94
CA SER A 180 2.34 -6.49 -10.84
C SER A 180 3.71 -6.97 -11.34
N ASN A 181 4.77 -6.38 -10.77
CA ASN A 181 6.16 -6.81 -10.98
C ASN A 181 6.73 -7.31 -9.65
N ILE A 182 6.34 -8.51 -9.24
CA ILE A 182 6.77 -9.08 -7.96
C ILE A 182 8.27 -9.37 -7.91
N ALA A 183 8.91 -9.54 -9.07
CA ALA A 183 10.36 -9.72 -9.15
C ALA A 183 11.13 -8.49 -8.62
N GLU A 184 10.53 -7.29 -8.65
CA GLU A 184 11.15 -6.07 -8.10
C GLU A 184 10.51 -5.60 -6.80
N THR A 185 9.21 -5.83 -6.65
CA THR A 185 8.44 -5.32 -5.52
C THR A 185 8.41 -6.27 -4.33
N MET A 186 8.44 -7.58 -4.56
CA MET A 186 8.45 -8.65 -3.55
C MET A 186 9.31 -9.84 -4.01
N PRO A 187 10.63 -9.67 -4.24
CA PRO A 187 11.43 -10.69 -4.92
C PRO A 187 11.33 -12.11 -4.34
N PRO A 188 11.27 -12.32 -3.00
CA PRO A 188 11.13 -13.67 -2.46
C PRO A 188 9.81 -14.36 -2.84
N ALA A 189 8.74 -13.61 -3.13
CA ALA A 189 7.47 -14.17 -3.58
C ALA A 189 7.55 -14.76 -5.01
N LEU A 190 8.61 -14.44 -5.77
CA LEU A 190 8.78 -14.99 -7.11
C LEU A 190 8.87 -16.51 -7.12
N ARG A 191 9.37 -17.09 -6.02
CA ARG A 191 9.43 -18.54 -5.82
C ARG A 191 8.08 -19.22 -6.04
N TYR A 192 6.98 -18.58 -5.63
CA TYR A 192 5.66 -19.17 -5.75
C TYR A 192 5.22 -19.29 -7.21
N LEU A 193 5.67 -18.37 -8.07
CA LEU A 193 5.44 -18.45 -9.51
C LEU A 193 6.36 -19.49 -10.17
N THR A 194 7.59 -19.62 -9.70
CA THR A 194 8.50 -20.68 -10.16
C THR A 194 7.95 -22.05 -9.80
N GLU A 195 7.59 -22.28 -8.53
CA GLU A 195 7.00 -23.53 -8.02
C GLU A 195 5.68 -23.84 -8.75
N LEU A 196 4.83 -22.85 -9.03
CA LEU A 196 3.63 -23.00 -9.88
C LEU A 196 3.96 -23.62 -11.23
N LYS A 197 4.97 -23.09 -11.93
CA LYS A 197 5.35 -23.56 -13.26
C LYS A 197 6.01 -24.94 -13.22
N GLU A 198 6.84 -25.20 -12.21
CA GLU A 198 7.44 -26.52 -11.96
C GLU A 198 6.37 -27.60 -11.72
N ASN A 199 5.27 -27.22 -11.07
CA ASN A 199 4.10 -28.08 -10.86
C ASN A 199 3.17 -28.18 -12.10
N GLY A 200 3.57 -27.61 -13.24
CA GLY A 200 2.81 -27.67 -14.50
C GLY A 200 1.73 -26.59 -14.67
N GLY A 201 1.59 -25.69 -13.71
CA GLY A 201 0.68 -24.55 -13.79
C GLY A 201 1.13 -23.50 -14.80
N LYS A 202 0.22 -22.60 -15.16
CA LYS A 202 0.42 -21.55 -16.18
C LYS A 202 0.44 -20.15 -15.59
N LEU A 203 1.35 -19.32 -16.07
CA LEU A 203 1.47 -17.92 -15.67
C LEU A 203 1.15 -17.00 -16.85
N ILE A 204 0.10 -16.21 -16.71
CA ILE A 204 -0.23 -15.09 -17.60
C ILE A 204 0.15 -13.80 -16.88
N VAL A 205 0.94 -12.94 -17.52
CA VAL A 205 1.29 -11.61 -16.97
C VAL A 205 0.68 -10.52 -17.85
N VAL A 206 -0.05 -9.61 -17.23
CA VAL A 206 -0.59 -8.41 -17.87
C VAL A 206 0.20 -7.20 -17.38
N ASP A 207 1.04 -6.65 -18.25
CA ASP A 207 1.87 -5.47 -17.95
C ASP A 207 2.25 -4.77 -19.27
N PRO A 208 2.09 -3.44 -19.43
CA PRO A 208 2.55 -2.72 -20.62
C PRO A 208 4.05 -2.89 -20.89
N ARG A 209 4.83 -3.21 -19.85
CA ARG A 209 6.27 -3.45 -19.93
C ARG A 209 6.55 -4.94 -19.83
N ARG A 210 7.55 -5.40 -20.58
CA ARG A 210 8.13 -6.74 -20.44
C ARG A 210 9.09 -6.75 -19.24
N THR A 211 8.52 -6.68 -18.05
CA THR A 211 9.25 -6.69 -16.78
C THR A 211 9.91 -8.05 -16.50
N ARG A 212 10.80 -8.11 -15.50
CA ARG A 212 11.38 -9.38 -15.01
C ARG A 212 10.34 -10.43 -14.60
N THR A 213 9.15 -9.99 -14.17
CA THR A 213 8.02 -10.90 -13.93
C THR A 213 7.39 -11.36 -15.24
N ALA A 214 7.18 -10.46 -16.21
CA ALA A 214 6.62 -10.81 -17.52
C ALA A 214 7.53 -11.76 -18.33
N GLU A 215 8.85 -11.66 -18.17
CA GLU A 215 9.83 -12.58 -18.78
C GLU A 215 9.62 -14.04 -18.36
N GLN A 216 8.98 -14.29 -17.21
CA GLN A 216 8.71 -15.63 -16.70
C GLN A 216 7.34 -16.16 -17.14
N ALA A 217 6.51 -15.36 -17.78
CA ALA A 217 5.16 -15.74 -18.17
C ALA A 217 5.16 -16.79 -19.29
N ASP A 218 4.18 -17.70 -19.26
CA ASP A 218 3.80 -18.50 -20.43
C ASP A 218 3.13 -17.62 -21.49
N LEU A 219 2.41 -16.59 -21.06
CA LEU A 219 1.78 -15.58 -21.92
C LEU A 219 1.91 -14.18 -21.32
N HIS A 220 2.49 -13.26 -22.09
CA HIS A 220 2.56 -11.83 -21.73
C HIS A 220 1.55 -11.04 -22.57
N LEU A 221 0.62 -10.37 -21.90
CA LEU A 221 -0.29 -9.40 -22.49
C LEU A 221 0.22 -7.98 -22.19
N ALA A 222 0.47 -7.18 -23.23
CA ALA A 222 1.05 -5.85 -23.12
C ALA A 222 0.06 -4.74 -23.50
N PRO A 223 -1.02 -4.53 -22.72
CA PRO A 223 -2.02 -3.52 -23.03
C PRO A 223 -1.42 -2.11 -22.95
N ARG A 224 -1.98 -1.19 -23.73
CA ARG A 224 -1.73 0.26 -23.56
C ARG A 224 -2.08 0.67 -22.12
N PRO A 225 -1.24 1.45 -21.42
CA PRO A 225 -1.55 1.90 -20.06
C PRO A 225 -2.94 2.52 -19.95
N GLY A 226 -3.68 2.18 -18.89
CA GLY A 226 -5.05 2.69 -18.68
C GLY A 226 -6.14 1.89 -19.40
N THR A 227 -5.83 0.76 -20.04
CA THR A 227 -6.80 -0.05 -20.80
C THR A 227 -7.09 -1.42 -20.19
N ASP A 228 -6.60 -1.67 -18.97
CA ASP A 228 -6.79 -2.92 -18.22
C ASP A 228 -8.26 -3.33 -18.07
N LEU A 229 -9.17 -2.35 -17.91
CA LEU A 229 -10.62 -2.59 -17.83
C LEU A 229 -11.18 -3.15 -19.15
N ALA A 230 -10.77 -2.59 -20.29
CA ALA A 230 -11.20 -3.11 -21.60
C ALA A 230 -10.67 -4.53 -21.82
N LEU A 231 -9.43 -4.80 -21.40
CA LEU A 231 -8.86 -6.14 -21.46
C LEU A 231 -9.67 -7.14 -20.63
N ALA A 232 -9.96 -6.82 -19.36
CA ALA A 232 -10.75 -7.70 -18.48
C ALA A 232 -12.14 -8.00 -19.06
N LEU A 233 -12.81 -6.98 -19.61
CA LEU A 233 -14.12 -7.12 -20.25
C LEU A 233 -14.05 -7.95 -21.53
N GLY A 234 -12.98 -7.83 -22.32
CA GLY A 234 -12.73 -8.68 -23.50
C GLY A 234 -12.47 -10.14 -23.16
N LEU A 235 -11.71 -10.42 -22.09
CA LEU A 235 -11.53 -11.78 -21.61
C LEU A 235 -12.86 -12.38 -21.12
N LEU A 236 -13.67 -11.59 -20.40
CA LEU A 236 -15.00 -12.03 -19.97
C LEU A 236 -15.95 -12.24 -21.17
N HIS A 237 -15.87 -11.39 -22.20
CA HIS A 237 -16.59 -11.59 -23.45
C HIS A 237 -16.25 -12.95 -24.08
N GLU A 238 -14.97 -13.26 -24.23
CA GLU A 238 -14.49 -14.52 -24.79
C GLU A 238 -14.94 -15.73 -23.96
N VAL A 239 -14.95 -15.65 -22.62
CA VAL A 239 -15.52 -16.69 -21.75
C VAL A 239 -17.01 -16.93 -22.07
N VAL A 240 -17.80 -15.87 -22.18
CA VAL A 240 -19.25 -15.97 -22.47
C VAL A 240 -19.49 -16.50 -23.89
N ALA A 241 -18.78 -15.98 -24.89
CA ALA A 241 -18.94 -16.35 -26.29
C ALA A 241 -18.57 -17.82 -26.56
N GLN A 242 -17.63 -18.37 -25.79
CA GLN A 242 -17.20 -19.77 -25.88
C GLN A 242 -18.02 -20.71 -24.99
N GLY A 243 -19.03 -20.23 -24.27
CA GLY A 243 -19.84 -21.05 -23.36
C GLY A 243 -19.05 -21.63 -22.19
N ARG A 244 -18.05 -20.90 -21.67
CA ARG A 244 -17.15 -21.33 -20.60
C ARG A 244 -17.53 -20.77 -19.22
N THR A 245 -18.78 -20.34 -19.07
CA THR A 245 -19.35 -19.86 -17.81
C THR A 245 -19.72 -21.03 -16.88
N ASP A 246 -19.57 -20.84 -15.57
CA ASP A 246 -20.05 -21.77 -14.54
C ASP A 246 -21.48 -21.36 -14.15
N GLU A 247 -22.46 -21.77 -14.97
CA GLU A 247 -23.87 -21.37 -14.82
C GLU A 247 -24.46 -21.77 -13.46
N ASP A 248 -24.08 -22.94 -12.93
CA ASP A 248 -24.52 -23.41 -11.61
C ASP A 248 -23.99 -22.52 -10.49
N PHE A 249 -22.69 -22.16 -10.53
CA PHE A 249 -22.12 -21.23 -9.57
C PHE A 249 -22.78 -19.85 -9.66
N ILE A 250 -22.97 -19.34 -10.88
CA ILE A 250 -23.60 -18.04 -11.11
C ILE A 250 -25.01 -18.02 -10.49
N ALA A 251 -25.83 -19.04 -10.77
CA ALA A 251 -27.19 -19.12 -10.25
C ALA A 251 -27.24 -19.30 -8.72
N ALA A 252 -26.34 -20.11 -8.14
CA ALA A 252 -26.40 -20.48 -6.73
C ALA A 252 -25.67 -19.52 -5.79
N ARG A 253 -24.62 -18.84 -6.25
CA ARG A 253 -23.68 -18.08 -5.37
C ARG A 253 -23.52 -16.61 -5.75
N THR A 254 -24.26 -16.12 -6.74
CA THR A 254 -24.08 -14.74 -7.22
C THR A 254 -25.40 -13.99 -7.49
N THR A 255 -25.29 -12.67 -7.63
CA THR A 255 -26.35 -11.78 -8.14
C THR A 255 -25.76 -10.79 -9.16
N GLY A 256 -26.60 -10.17 -9.99
CA GLY A 256 -26.18 -9.10 -10.93
C GLY A 256 -25.57 -9.57 -12.26
N TRP A 257 -25.62 -10.87 -12.57
CA TRP A 257 -24.97 -11.44 -13.76
C TRP A 257 -25.46 -10.84 -15.08
N ALA A 258 -26.77 -10.63 -15.24
CA ALA A 258 -27.35 -10.17 -16.51
C ALA A 258 -26.72 -8.85 -17.00
N ASP A 259 -26.58 -7.87 -16.11
CA ASP A 259 -26.02 -6.55 -16.45
C ASP A 259 -24.51 -6.62 -16.69
N ALA A 260 -23.77 -7.40 -15.87
CA ALA A 260 -22.33 -7.58 -16.08
C ALA A 260 -22.02 -8.33 -17.38
N ARG A 261 -22.83 -9.33 -17.73
CA ARG A 261 -22.76 -10.03 -19.02
C ARG A 261 -23.03 -9.06 -20.17
N ALA A 262 -24.08 -8.25 -20.10
CA ALA A 262 -24.38 -7.26 -21.13
C ALA A 262 -23.21 -6.28 -21.33
N ALA A 263 -22.62 -5.80 -20.23
CA ALA A 263 -21.44 -4.94 -20.27
C ALA A 263 -20.24 -5.64 -20.94
N ALA A 264 -19.94 -6.90 -20.59
CA ALA A 264 -18.87 -7.66 -21.23
C ALA A 264 -19.13 -7.89 -22.73
N MET A 265 -20.37 -8.24 -23.11
CA MET A 265 -20.73 -8.47 -24.51
C MET A 265 -20.59 -7.22 -25.39
N ALA A 266 -20.72 -6.02 -24.81
CA ALA A 266 -20.47 -4.76 -25.50
C ALA A 266 -18.96 -4.51 -25.81
N HIS A 267 -18.05 -5.32 -25.26
CA HIS A 267 -16.60 -5.23 -25.46
C HIS A 267 -16.09 -6.43 -26.26
N TRP A 268 -16.51 -6.54 -27.52
CA TRP A 268 -16.11 -7.65 -28.40
C TRP A 268 -14.61 -7.61 -28.74
N PRO A 269 -14.00 -8.74 -29.12
CA PRO A 269 -12.54 -8.91 -29.16
C PRO A 269 -11.82 -7.89 -30.05
N GLU A 270 -12.33 -7.58 -31.24
CA GLU A 270 -11.71 -6.63 -32.17
C GLU A 270 -11.78 -5.17 -31.67
N LEU A 271 -12.82 -4.83 -30.87
CA LEU A 271 -12.86 -3.53 -30.19
C LEU A 271 -11.81 -3.48 -29.08
N VAL A 272 -11.68 -4.55 -28.31
CA VAL A 272 -10.69 -4.64 -27.22
C VAL A 272 -9.27 -4.59 -27.78
N GLU A 273 -8.99 -5.28 -28.89
CA GLU A 273 -7.70 -5.19 -29.59
C GLU A 273 -7.40 -3.75 -30.01
N ARG A 274 -8.38 -3.03 -30.56
CA ARG A 274 -8.21 -1.61 -30.94
C ARG A 274 -7.89 -0.70 -29.75
N ILE A 275 -8.54 -0.93 -28.61
CA ILE A 275 -8.36 -0.11 -27.41
C ILE A 275 -7.02 -0.43 -26.73
N THR A 276 -6.74 -1.72 -26.54
CA THR A 276 -5.63 -2.20 -25.70
C THR A 276 -4.34 -2.42 -26.49
N GLY A 277 -4.43 -2.71 -27.77
CA GLY A 277 -3.31 -3.21 -28.58
C GLY A 277 -2.92 -4.66 -28.28
N VAL A 278 -3.74 -5.42 -27.54
CA VAL A 278 -3.55 -6.86 -27.31
C VAL A 278 -4.35 -7.64 -28.36
N GLY A 279 -3.68 -8.52 -29.10
CA GLY A 279 -4.30 -9.18 -30.25
C GLY A 279 -5.37 -10.19 -29.86
N VAL A 280 -6.42 -10.35 -30.67
CA VAL A 280 -7.49 -11.34 -30.46
C VAL A 280 -6.97 -12.76 -30.23
N PRO A 281 -5.94 -13.26 -30.96
CA PRO A 281 -5.37 -14.58 -30.67
C PRO A 281 -4.82 -14.71 -29.24
N GLN A 282 -4.23 -13.64 -28.69
CA GLN A 282 -3.73 -13.63 -27.31
C GLN A 282 -4.87 -13.62 -26.28
N LEU A 283 -5.98 -12.92 -26.58
CA LEU A 283 -7.18 -12.94 -25.73
C LEU A 283 -7.76 -14.36 -25.63
N ARG A 284 -7.90 -15.04 -26.77
CA ARG A 284 -8.38 -16.42 -26.83
C ARG A 284 -7.45 -17.38 -26.11
N GLU A 285 -6.15 -17.23 -26.29
CA GLU A 285 -5.17 -18.07 -25.58
C GLU A 285 -5.20 -17.84 -24.06
N ALA A 286 -5.35 -16.60 -23.61
CA ALA A 286 -5.50 -16.29 -22.19
C ALA A 286 -6.75 -16.96 -21.59
N VAL A 287 -7.90 -16.87 -22.28
CA VAL A 287 -9.13 -17.54 -21.86
C VAL A 287 -8.97 -19.05 -21.86
N ARG A 288 -8.35 -19.63 -22.88
CA ARG A 288 -8.08 -21.07 -22.95
C ARG A 288 -7.26 -21.54 -21.75
N LEU A 289 -6.10 -20.92 -21.49
CA LEU A 289 -5.23 -21.26 -20.36
C LEU A 289 -5.94 -21.12 -19.00
N PHE A 290 -6.75 -20.07 -18.82
CA PHE A 290 -7.45 -19.81 -17.57
C PHE A 290 -8.65 -20.75 -17.33
N CYS A 291 -9.43 -21.05 -18.36
CA CYS A 291 -10.62 -21.89 -18.26
C CYS A 291 -10.30 -23.38 -18.27
N ASP A 292 -9.28 -23.83 -19.00
CA ASP A 292 -8.90 -25.25 -19.05
C ASP A 292 -8.21 -25.72 -17.75
N ALA A 293 -7.70 -24.79 -16.94
CA ALA A 293 -7.10 -25.11 -15.65
C ALA A 293 -8.15 -25.61 -14.62
N PRO A 294 -7.87 -26.65 -13.82
CA PRO A 294 -8.81 -27.13 -12.78
C PRO A 294 -9.13 -26.08 -11.71
N SER A 295 -8.12 -25.29 -11.35
CA SER A 295 -8.19 -24.15 -10.44
C SER A 295 -7.42 -22.98 -11.06
N ALA A 296 -7.88 -21.76 -10.81
CA ALA A 296 -7.23 -20.58 -11.37
C ALA A 296 -7.41 -19.34 -10.50
N MET A 297 -6.40 -18.47 -10.51
CA MET A 297 -6.35 -17.25 -9.74
C MET A 297 -6.18 -16.02 -10.64
N VAL A 298 -6.82 -14.91 -10.26
CA VAL A 298 -6.50 -13.57 -10.77
C VAL A 298 -5.91 -12.75 -9.62
N LEU A 299 -4.66 -12.35 -9.76
CA LEU A 299 -3.94 -11.56 -8.77
C LEU A 299 -3.64 -10.17 -9.33
N THR A 300 -4.17 -9.12 -8.71
CA THR A 300 -3.92 -7.74 -9.15
C THR A 300 -2.95 -7.01 -8.22
N ALA A 301 -2.36 -5.93 -8.76
CA ALA A 301 -1.64 -4.95 -7.96
C ALA A 301 -1.82 -3.53 -8.55
N ARG A 302 -0.79 -2.70 -8.49
CA ARG A 302 -0.89 -1.26 -8.71
C ARG A 302 -1.28 -0.84 -10.13
N GLY A 303 -0.99 -1.63 -11.16
CA GLY A 303 -1.32 -1.30 -12.56
C GLY A 303 -2.82 -1.01 -12.77
N PRO A 304 -3.72 -1.99 -12.53
CA PRO A 304 -5.17 -1.78 -12.66
C PRO A 304 -5.76 -0.90 -11.55
N GLU A 305 -5.13 -0.83 -10.37
CA GLU A 305 -5.72 -0.15 -9.20
C GLU A 305 -5.48 1.36 -9.17
N GLN A 306 -4.27 1.82 -9.51
CA GLN A 306 -3.87 3.24 -9.39
C GLN A 306 -4.30 4.06 -10.63
N GLN A 307 -5.60 4.03 -10.91
CA GLN A 307 -6.27 4.69 -12.03
C GLN A 307 -7.52 5.42 -11.57
N SER A 308 -7.97 6.43 -12.34
CA SER A 308 -9.24 7.14 -12.06
C SER A 308 -10.48 6.26 -12.24
N LYS A 309 -10.32 5.03 -12.73
CA LYS A 309 -11.36 3.99 -12.89
C LYS A 309 -10.91 2.66 -12.28
N GLY A 310 -10.02 2.72 -11.29
CA GLY A 310 -9.38 1.54 -10.71
C GLY A 310 -10.38 0.60 -10.04
N THR A 311 -11.42 1.12 -9.38
CA THR A 311 -12.45 0.28 -8.75
C THR A 311 -13.18 -0.56 -9.80
N ASP A 312 -13.61 0.09 -10.89
CA ASP A 312 -14.33 -0.58 -11.98
C ASP A 312 -13.42 -1.57 -12.72
N THR A 313 -12.15 -1.22 -12.91
CA THR A 313 -11.13 -2.10 -13.49
C THR A 313 -11.00 -3.39 -12.69
N VAL A 314 -10.84 -3.28 -11.37
CA VAL A 314 -10.76 -4.45 -10.49
C VAL A 314 -12.07 -5.24 -10.48
N SER A 315 -13.23 -4.56 -10.46
CA SER A 315 -14.53 -5.22 -10.54
C SER A 315 -14.69 -6.09 -11.80
N ALA A 316 -14.17 -5.67 -12.95
CA ALA A 316 -14.18 -6.50 -14.16
C ALA A 316 -13.32 -7.77 -14.02
N TRP A 317 -12.16 -7.69 -13.38
CA TRP A 317 -11.33 -8.87 -13.08
C TRP A 317 -12.02 -9.82 -12.08
N ILE A 318 -12.72 -9.27 -11.08
CA ILE A 318 -13.54 -10.08 -10.17
C ILE A 318 -14.69 -10.75 -10.93
N ASN A 319 -15.38 -10.04 -11.82
CA ASN A 319 -16.44 -10.62 -12.65
C ASN A 319 -15.94 -11.80 -13.49
N LEU A 320 -14.70 -11.75 -14.00
CA LEU A 320 -14.09 -12.90 -14.69
C LEU A 320 -13.99 -14.12 -13.78
N CYS A 321 -13.54 -13.95 -12.53
CA CYS A 321 -13.50 -15.03 -11.54
C CYS A 321 -14.90 -15.54 -11.16
N LEU A 322 -15.90 -14.65 -11.05
CA LEU A 322 -17.27 -15.03 -10.72
C LEU A 322 -17.93 -15.81 -11.87
N ALA A 323 -17.78 -15.34 -13.11
CA ALA A 323 -18.36 -15.98 -14.29
C ALA A 323 -17.81 -17.38 -14.55
N THR A 324 -16.58 -17.65 -14.10
CA THR A 324 -15.91 -18.96 -14.23
C THR A 324 -15.94 -19.77 -12.93
N GLY A 325 -16.71 -19.35 -11.92
CA GLY A 325 -16.88 -20.08 -10.67
C GLY A 325 -15.60 -20.23 -9.84
N ARG A 326 -14.61 -19.34 -10.01
CA ARG A 326 -13.32 -19.44 -9.32
C ARG A 326 -13.32 -18.85 -7.92
N ALA A 327 -14.19 -17.88 -7.65
CA ALA A 327 -14.25 -17.23 -6.33
C ALA A 327 -14.88 -18.15 -5.26
N GLY A 328 -14.33 -18.11 -4.04
CA GLY A 328 -14.87 -18.90 -2.92
C GLY A 328 -14.67 -20.41 -3.08
N ARG A 329 -13.61 -20.82 -3.80
CA ARG A 329 -13.18 -22.23 -3.94
C ARG A 329 -11.70 -22.34 -3.58
N PRO A 330 -11.23 -23.49 -3.06
CA PRO A 330 -9.81 -23.70 -2.77
C PRO A 330 -8.93 -23.48 -4.01
N LEU A 331 -7.71 -22.97 -3.79
CA LEU A 331 -6.69 -22.78 -4.83
C LEU A 331 -7.12 -21.86 -5.99
N SER A 332 -8.20 -21.08 -5.81
CA SER A 332 -8.84 -20.31 -6.87
C SER A 332 -9.34 -18.96 -6.38
N GLY A 333 -9.62 -18.07 -7.32
CA GLY A 333 -10.36 -16.83 -7.07
C GLY A 333 -9.55 -15.59 -7.35
N TYR A 334 -10.00 -14.49 -6.77
CA TYR A 334 -9.38 -13.18 -6.93
C TYR A 334 -8.57 -12.82 -5.69
N GLY A 335 -7.43 -12.13 -5.86
CA GLY A 335 -6.68 -11.54 -4.76
C GLY A 335 -5.92 -10.28 -5.19
N CYS A 336 -5.62 -9.42 -4.22
CA CYS A 336 -4.85 -8.19 -4.40
C CYS A 336 -3.54 -8.25 -3.60
N LEU A 337 -2.42 -7.97 -4.27
CA LEU A 337 -1.08 -7.99 -3.69
C LEU A 337 -0.74 -6.66 -2.98
N THR A 338 -0.88 -6.63 -1.65
CA THR A 338 -0.57 -5.46 -0.81
C THR A 338 0.88 -5.00 -0.93
N GLY A 339 1.15 -3.70 -1.06
CA GLY A 339 2.51 -3.19 -1.24
C GLY A 339 3.31 -2.96 0.05
N GLN A 340 2.76 -2.16 0.97
CA GLN A 340 3.45 -1.72 2.19
C GLN A 340 3.43 -2.78 3.30
N GLY A 341 4.47 -2.79 4.14
CA GLY A 341 4.67 -3.77 5.21
C GLY A 341 3.45 -4.04 6.09
N ASN A 342 2.71 -2.99 6.45
CA ASN A 342 1.45 -3.11 7.18
C ASN A 342 0.28 -2.45 6.41
N GLY A 343 0.28 -2.57 5.08
CA GLY A 343 -0.77 -1.95 4.26
C GLY A 343 -2.18 -2.51 4.53
N GLN A 344 -2.25 -3.76 5.00
CA GLN A 344 -3.47 -4.45 5.44
C GLN A 344 -3.93 -3.97 6.82
N GLY A 345 -3.08 -4.08 7.83
CA GLY A 345 -3.43 -3.64 9.19
C GLY A 345 -3.76 -2.16 9.30
N GLY A 346 -3.04 -1.32 8.54
CA GLY A 346 -3.28 0.12 8.54
C GLY A 346 -4.70 0.55 8.11
N ARG A 347 -5.37 -0.20 7.21
CA ARG A 347 -6.77 0.08 6.83
C ARG A 347 -7.79 -0.57 7.77
N GLU A 348 -7.43 -1.66 8.43
CA GLU A 348 -8.33 -2.39 9.31
C GLU A 348 -8.63 -1.59 10.59
N HIS A 349 -7.66 -0.80 11.06
CA HIS A 349 -7.65 -0.30 12.43
C HIS A 349 -7.84 1.21 12.57
N GLY A 350 -8.55 1.86 11.64
CA GLY A 350 -9.11 3.20 11.86
C GLY A 350 -8.25 4.39 11.41
N GLN A 351 -7.16 4.20 10.66
CA GLN A 351 -6.42 5.34 10.06
C GLN A 351 -7.14 5.99 8.88
N LYS A 352 -8.13 5.31 8.28
CA LYS A 352 -8.88 5.84 7.13
C LYS A 352 -9.98 6.80 7.60
N ALA A 353 -10.22 7.85 6.82
CA ALA A 353 -11.15 8.93 7.16
C ALA A 353 -12.61 8.49 7.40
N ASP A 354 -13.00 7.32 6.90
CA ASP A 354 -14.37 6.79 6.92
C ASP A 354 -14.53 5.50 7.75
N GLN A 355 -13.51 5.10 8.51
CA GLN A 355 -13.50 3.84 9.25
C GLN A 355 -13.11 3.99 10.72
N LEU A 356 -13.66 3.09 11.53
CA LEU A 356 -13.27 2.76 12.89
C LEU A 356 -12.54 1.40 12.89
N PRO A 357 -11.86 1.03 13.99
CA PRO A 357 -11.16 -0.26 14.07
C PRO A 357 -12.04 -1.48 13.78
N GLY A 358 -11.46 -2.50 13.14
CA GLY A 358 -12.15 -3.73 12.76
C GLY A 358 -12.96 -3.62 11.47
N TYR A 359 -12.61 -2.71 10.56
CA TYR A 359 -13.40 -2.34 9.37
C TYR A 359 -14.82 -1.82 9.67
N ARG A 360 -15.02 -1.34 10.89
CA ARG A 360 -16.26 -0.70 11.29
C ARG A 360 -16.43 0.61 10.54
N LYS A 361 -17.64 0.89 10.05
CA LYS A 361 -17.92 2.16 9.38
C LYS A 361 -18.23 3.25 10.41
N LEU A 362 -17.77 4.45 10.12
CA LEU A 362 -17.93 5.60 11.02
C LEU A 362 -19.39 6.12 11.05
N ASP A 363 -20.13 5.90 9.95
CA ASP A 363 -21.53 6.29 9.77
C ASP A 363 -22.55 5.23 10.21
N ASP A 364 -22.09 4.04 10.65
CA ASP A 364 -22.93 3.02 11.26
C ASP A 364 -23.07 3.30 12.77
N PRO A 365 -24.29 3.61 13.27
CA PRO A 365 -24.53 3.92 14.68
C PRO A 365 -24.11 2.79 15.62
N ALA A 366 -24.30 1.53 15.24
CA ALA A 366 -23.97 0.39 16.10
C ALA A 366 -22.45 0.21 16.21
N ALA A 367 -21.76 0.30 15.08
CA ALA A 367 -20.31 0.27 15.02
C ALA A 367 -19.68 1.42 15.83
N ARG A 368 -20.24 2.62 15.70
CA ARG A 368 -19.82 3.82 16.44
C ARG A 368 -20.02 3.66 17.94
N ALA A 369 -21.18 3.17 18.37
CA ALA A 369 -21.48 2.93 19.77
C ALA A 369 -20.53 1.89 20.39
N HIS A 370 -20.25 0.78 19.68
CA HIS A 370 -19.32 -0.26 20.13
C HIS A 370 -17.93 0.31 20.43
N VAL A 371 -17.33 0.99 19.44
CA VAL A 371 -15.95 1.50 19.57
C VAL A 371 -15.87 2.64 20.59
N ALA A 372 -16.87 3.52 20.62
CA ALA A 372 -16.94 4.58 21.63
C ALA A 372 -17.02 4.00 23.05
N GLY A 373 -17.76 2.90 23.25
CA GLY A 373 -17.80 2.16 24.51
C GLY A 373 -16.44 1.59 24.92
N VAL A 374 -15.68 1.02 23.97
CA VAL A 374 -14.31 0.55 24.23
C VAL A 374 -13.36 1.70 24.60
N TRP A 375 -13.51 2.85 23.94
CA TRP A 375 -12.70 4.04 24.21
C TRP A 375 -13.15 4.84 25.44
N GLY A 376 -14.30 4.51 26.03
CA GLY A 376 -14.85 5.22 27.18
C GLY A 376 -15.32 6.66 26.87
N VAL A 377 -15.79 6.90 25.64
CA VAL A 377 -16.28 8.22 25.20
C VAL A 377 -17.74 8.14 24.74
N PRO A 378 -18.50 9.24 24.79
CA PRO A 378 -19.85 9.27 24.23
C PRO A 378 -19.80 9.08 22.70
N PRO A 379 -20.65 8.22 22.10
CA PRO A 379 -20.64 7.98 20.67
C PRO A 379 -20.75 9.27 19.85
N GLU A 380 -21.59 10.21 20.23
CA GLU A 380 -21.82 11.52 19.60
C GLU A 380 -20.57 12.42 19.56
N SER A 381 -19.59 12.19 20.43
CA SER A 381 -18.33 12.96 20.46
C SER A 381 -17.40 12.66 19.28
N LEU A 382 -17.54 11.50 18.65
CA LEU A 382 -16.68 11.13 17.51
C LEU A 382 -17.02 11.99 16.27
N PRO A 383 -16.04 12.53 15.54
CA PRO A 383 -16.33 13.25 14.30
C PRO A 383 -16.94 12.32 13.24
N GLY A 384 -17.60 12.87 12.21
CA GLY A 384 -18.07 12.10 11.06
C GLY A 384 -16.94 11.71 10.09
N PRO A 385 -17.27 11.07 8.94
CA PRO A 385 -16.28 10.78 7.90
C PRO A 385 -15.58 12.04 7.35
N GLY A 386 -14.27 11.97 7.18
CA GLY A 386 -13.44 13.07 6.64
C GLY A 386 -13.07 12.95 5.17
N ARG A 387 -12.12 13.80 4.74
CA ARG A 387 -11.58 13.82 3.37
C ARG A 387 -10.66 12.61 3.11
N SER A 388 -10.65 12.12 1.87
CA SER A 388 -9.69 11.08 1.47
C SER A 388 -8.25 11.62 1.41
N ALA A 389 -7.25 10.73 1.41
CA ALA A 389 -5.83 11.08 1.48
C ALA A 389 -5.38 12.20 0.53
N TYR A 390 -5.73 12.16 -0.76
CA TYR A 390 -5.32 13.24 -1.67
C TYR A 390 -6.06 14.54 -1.38
N GLU A 391 -7.36 14.47 -1.10
CA GLU A 391 -8.20 15.65 -0.80
C GLU A 391 -7.77 16.33 0.51
N LEU A 392 -7.37 15.55 1.52
CA LEU A 392 -6.77 16.05 2.75
C LEU A 392 -5.47 16.79 2.46
N LEU A 393 -4.57 16.18 1.67
CA LEU A 393 -3.28 16.80 1.30
C LEU A 393 -3.46 18.06 0.43
N ASP A 394 -4.48 18.10 -0.44
CA ASP A 394 -4.80 19.27 -1.25
C ASP A 394 -5.44 20.40 -0.44
N ALA A 395 -6.13 20.09 0.66
CA ALA A 395 -6.74 21.07 1.56
C ALA A 395 -5.74 21.77 2.50
N LEU A 396 -4.49 21.31 2.58
CA LEU A 396 -3.47 21.89 3.45
C LEU A 396 -3.15 23.34 3.07
N GLY A 397 -2.99 24.20 4.08
CA GLY A 397 -2.86 25.67 3.95
C GLY A 397 -4.17 26.40 3.66
N GLY A 398 -5.18 25.69 3.16
CA GLY A 398 -6.56 26.14 3.00
C GLY A 398 -7.39 25.84 4.25
N ASP A 399 -8.31 24.89 4.14
CA ASP A 399 -9.19 24.46 5.22
C ASP A 399 -8.43 23.80 6.37
N VAL A 400 -7.32 23.10 6.06
CA VAL A 400 -6.46 22.46 7.05
C VAL A 400 -5.23 23.32 7.28
N LYS A 401 -5.08 23.85 8.50
CA LYS A 401 -4.03 24.80 8.88
C LYS A 401 -2.83 24.13 9.54
N SER A 402 -3.05 23.02 10.22
CA SER A 402 -2.00 22.27 10.90
C SER A 402 -2.03 20.80 10.54
N LEU A 403 -0.86 20.16 10.52
CA LEU A 403 -0.73 18.74 10.22
C LEU A 403 0.19 18.04 11.22
N LEU A 404 -0.30 16.96 11.85
CA LEU A 404 0.52 15.95 12.50
C LEU A 404 0.73 14.78 11.55
N LEU A 405 1.96 14.56 11.10
CA LEU A 405 2.30 13.50 10.16
C LEU A 405 3.20 12.46 10.82
N MET A 406 2.89 11.17 10.64
CA MET A 406 3.67 10.06 11.20
C MET A 406 4.03 9.03 10.13
N GLY A 407 5.32 8.83 9.88
CA GLY A 407 5.84 7.74 9.04
C GLY A 407 5.47 7.83 7.55
N SER A 408 5.41 9.03 6.96
CA SER A 408 5.03 9.25 5.56
C SER A 408 5.84 10.35 4.87
N ASN A 409 5.92 10.32 3.54
CA ASN A 409 6.70 11.30 2.77
C ASN A 409 5.95 11.79 1.51
N PRO A 410 4.80 12.47 1.67
CA PRO A 410 3.97 12.96 0.57
C PRO A 410 4.70 13.91 -0.40
N VAL A 411 5.77 14.59 0.04
CA VAL A 411 6.62 15.42 -0.85
C VAL A 411 7.18 14.61 -2.02
N VAL A 412 7.37 13.29 -1.88
CA VAL A 412 7.83 12.41 -2.97
C VAL A 412 6.69 11.51 -3.47
N SER A 413 5.86 10.98 -2.57
CA SER A 413 4.94 9.89 -2.91
C SER A 413 3.53 10.31 -3.34
N ALA A 414 3.08 11.54 -3.04
CA ALA A 414 1.74 12.00 -3.41
C ALA A 414 1.65 12.26 -4.92
N PRO A 415 0.48 12.12 -5.57
CA PRO A 415 0.33 12.56 -6.96
C PRO A 415 0.42 14.09 -7.03
N ARG A 416 0.81 14.63 -8.19
CA ARG A 416 1.06 16.08 -8.36
C ARG A 416 1.96 16.62 -7.24
N ALA A 417 3.05 15.90 -6.94
CA ALA A 417 3.82 16.05 -5.70
C ALA A 417 4.34 17.48 -5.44
N ALA A 418 4.72 18.24 -6.48
CA ALA A 418 5.15 19.62 -6.33
C ALA A 418 4.06 20.56 -5.80
N HIS A 419 2.80 20.30 -6.18
CA HIS A 419 1.65 21.02 -5.62
C HIS A 419 1.47 20.70 -4.14
N ILE A 420 1.53 19.42 -3.77
CA ILE A 420 1.42 18.98 -2.37
C ILE A 420 2.57 19.52 -1.50
N GLU A 421 3.78 19.58 -2.04
CA GLU A 421 4.91 20.26 -1.38
C GLU A 421 4.62 21.75 -1.13
N GLY A 422 4.02 22.44 -2.11
CA GLY A 422 3.54 23.81 -1.93
C GLY A 422 2.48 23.93 -0.84
N ARG A 423 1.53 23.00 -0.78
CA ARG A 423 0.49 22.96 0.26
C ARG A 423 1.08 22.75 1.66
N LEU A 424 2.05 21.84 1.81
CA LEU A 424 2.76 21.60 3.07
C LEU A 424 3.51 22.86 3.55
N ARG A 425 4.14 23.61 2.64
CA ARG A 425 4.81 24.88 2.98
C ARG A 425 3.85 25.99 3.41
N SER A 426 2.57 25.90 3.03
CA SER A 426 1.56 26.90 3.36
C SER A 426 0.79 26.61 4.65
N LEU A 427 1.13 25.53 5.37
CA LEU A 427 0.57 25.26 6.69
C LEU A 427 1.04 26.31 7.71
N ASP A 428 0.18 26.61 8.69
CA ASP A 428 0.54 27.43 9.84
C ASP A 428 1.42 26.65 10.83
N PHE A 429 1.28 25.32 10.85
CA PHE A 429 2.10 24.44 11.67
C PHE A 429 2.19 23.00 11.11
N LEU A 430 3.40 22.46 11.01
CA LEU A 430 3.67 21.08 10.59
C LEU A 430 4.54 20.35 11.63
N ALA A 431 4.04 19.25 12.18
CA ALA A 431 4.78 18.34 13.02
C ALA A 431 4.97 16.98 12.33
N VAL A 432 6.19 16.46 12.32
CA VAL A 432 6.53 15.20 11.65
C VAL A 432 7.23 14.25 12.63
N ALA A 433 6.68 13.06 12.84
CA ALA A 433 7.38 11.94 13.46
C ALA A 433 7.87 10.99 12.36
N ASP A 434 9.19 10.78 12.31
CA ASP A 434 9.84 9.97 11.27
C ASP A 434 11.13 9.34 11.82
N VAL A 435 11.63 8.32 11.12
CA VAL A 435 12.87 7.62 11.48
C VAL A 435 14.10 8.30 10.87
N VAL A 436 13.92 9.03 9.77
CA VAL A 436 14.97 9.77 9.06
C VAL A 436 14.49 11.19 8.76
N LEU A 437 15.41 12.12 8.55
CA LEU A 437 15.06 13.44 8.00
C LEU A 437 14.67 13.26 6.52
N SER A 438 13.39 12.99 6.27
CA SER A 438 12.78 12.90 4.95
C SER A 438 12.55 14.29 4.34
N GLU A 439 12.22 14.34 3.05
CA GLU A 439 11.91 15.59 2.36
C GLU A 439 10.68 16.29 2.97
N THR A 440 9.72 15.51 3.48
CA THR A 440 8.58 16.06 4.22
C THR A 440 9.00 16.56 5.61
N ALA A 441 9.80 15.79 6.36
CA ALA A 441 10.30 16.20 7.68
C ALA A 441 11.15 17.48 7.60
N ALA A 442 11.91 17.68 6.52
CA ALA A 442 12.70 18.88 6.29
C ALA A 442 11.86 20.17 6.16
N LEU A 443 10.56 20.06 5.86
CA LEU A 443 9.63 21.19 5.80
C LEU A 443 8.96 21.49 7.16
N ALA A 444 9.06 20.60 8.14
CA ALA A 444 8.32 20.68 9.39
C ALA A 444 8.80 21.80 10.32
N ASP A 445 7.91 22.26 11.20
CA ASP A 445 8.25 23.12 12.33
C ASP A 445 8.81 22.31 13.49
N VAL A 446 8.35 21.07 13.66
CA VAL A 446 8.88 20.12 14.67
C VAL A 446 9.09 18.76 14.03
N VAL A 447 10.25 18.16 14.26
CA VAL A 447 10.59 16.79 13.87
C VAL A 447 10.88 15.96 15.11
N LEU A 448 10.19 14.83 15.26
CA LEU A 448 10.39 13.89 16.36
C LEU A 448 11.06 12.59 15.85
N PRO A 449 12.18 12.15 16.44
CA PRO A 449 12.72 10.83 16.17
C PRO A 449 11.84 9.76 16.80
N VAL A 450 11.52 8.71 16.04
CA VAL A 450 10.78 7.54 16.57
C VAL A 450 11.55 6.23 16.42
N THR A 451 11.14 5.22 17.20
CA THR A 451 11.69 3.86 17.16
C THR A 451 11.56 3.23 15.77
N GLN A 452 12.58 2.46 15.39
CA GLN A 452 12.54 1.62 14.19
C GLN A 452 12.04 0.22 14.49
N TRP A 453 11.77 -0.54 13.43
CA TRP A 453 11.21 -1.88 13.46
C TRP A 453 11.93 -2.91 14.36
N ALA A 454 13.23 -2.75 14.60
CA ALA A 454 13.98 -3.66 15.48
C ALA A 454 14.04 -3.16 16.93
N GLU A 455 13.53 -1.96 17.20
CA GLU A 455 13.60 -1.27 18.50
C GLU A 455 12.27 -1.30 19.25
N GLU A 456 11.26 -1.91 18.64
CA GLU A 456 9.90 -1.95 19.12
C GLU A 456 9.27 -3.32 18.92
N THR A 457 8.33 -3.63 19.81
CA THR A 457 7.41 -4.76 19.66
C THR A 457 6.07 -4.24 19.14
N GLY A 458 5.41 -5.02 18.31
CA GLY A 458 4.09 -4.68 17.78
C GLY A 458 3.64 -5.71 16.74
N THR A 459 2.44 -5.53 16.21
CA THR A 459 1.89 -6.43 15.20
C THR A 459 1.78 -5.77 13.83
N THR A 460 1.88 -6.58 12.79
CA THR A 460 1.59 -6.18 11.40
C THR A 460 0.72 -7.23 10.75
N THR A 461 -0.08 -6.83 9.78
CA THR A 461 -0.92 -7.75 9.01
C THR A 461 -0.40 -7.78 7.58
N ASN A 462 0.01 -8.96 7.13
CA ASN A 462 0.62 -9.15 5.81
C ASN A 462 -0.45 -9.25 4.70
N LEU A 463 -0.02 -9.45 3.45
CA LEU A 463 -0.95 -9.49 2.30
C LEU A 463 -1.96 -10.65 2.30
N GLU A 464 -1.73 -11.73 3.06
CA GLU A 464 -2.64 -12.89 3.17
C GLU A 464 -3.59 -12.78 4.38
N GLY A 465 -3.57 -11.65 5.09
CA GLY A 465 -4.39 -11.45 6.29
C GLY A 465 -3.85 -12.16 7.53
N ARG A 466 -2.57 -12.56 7.53
CA ARG A 466 -1.90 -13.13 8.68
C ARG A 466 -1.35 -12.00 9.56
N VAL A 467 -1.76 -11.98 10.81
CA VAL A 467 -1.25 -11.08 11.86
C VAL A 467 0.05 -11.65 12.39
N LEU A 468 1.11 -10.84 12.35
CA LEU A 468 2.49 -11.22 12.62
C LEU A 468 3.06 -10.37 13.74
N LEU A 469 3.89 -10.98 14.59
CA LEU A 469 4.54 -10.31 15.72
C LEU A 469 5.95 -9.85 15.32
N ARG A 470 6.14 -8.54 15.28
CA ARG A 470 7.45 -7.91 15.24
C ARG A 470 7.96 -7.80 16.67
N ARG A 471 9.17 -8.31 16.92
CA ARG A 471 9.80 -8.27 18.25
C ARG A 471 10.92 -7.25 18.29
N LYS A 472 11.01 -6.52 19.39
CA LYS A 472 12.17 -5.70 19.74
C LYS A 472 13.40 -6.60 19.88
N ALA A 473 14.47 -6.23 19.18
CA ALA A 473 15.74 -6.95 19.13
C ALA A 473 16.93 -6.15 19.69
N LEU A 474 16.81 -4.81 19.77
CA LEU A 474 17.79 -3.93 20.39
C LEU A 474 17.08 -2.73 21.03
N ASP A 475 17.78 -2.04 21.93
CA ASP A 475 17.32 -0.75 22.43
C ASP A 475 17.51 0.35 21.38
N ALA A 476 16.60 1.32 21.37
CA ALA A 476 16.75 2.51 20.54
C ALA A 476 17.89 3.41 21.06
N PRO A 477 18.48 4.27 20.22
CA PRO A 477 19.44 5.27 20.67
C PRO A 477 18.88 6.10 21.83
N ALA A 478 19.76 6.50 22.76
CA ALA A 478 19.36 7.27 23.93
C ALA A 478 18.53 8.51 23.54
N GLY A 479 17.34 8.62 24.14
CA GLY A 479 16.42 9.72 23.88
C GLY A 479 15.45 9.47 22.72
N VAL A 480 15.55 8.41 21.93
CA VAL A 480 14.49 8.06 20.96
C VAL A 480 13.29 7.47 21.70
N ARG A 481 12.07 7.86 21.33
CA ARG A 481 10.80 7.34 21.89
C ARG A 481 9.98 6.64 20.82
N SER A 482 9.10 5.74 21.20
CA SER A 482 8.14 5.11 20.30
C SER A 482 7.02 6.06 19.89
N ASP A 483 6.40 5.80 18.74
CA ASP A 483 5.20 6.53 18.30
C ASP A 483 4.08 6.49 19.36
N LEU A 484 3.95 5.39 20.12
CA LEU A 484 2.95 5.25 21.18
C LEU A 484 3.26 6.17 22.37
N GLU A 485 4.53 6.26 22.79
CA GLU A 485 4.96 7.21 23.83
C GLU A 485 4.76 8.67 23.40
N VAL A 486 5.00 8.98 22.12
CA VAL A 486 4.75 10.32 21.56
C VAL A 486 3.26 10.65 21.62
N LEU A 487 2.39 9.76 21.14
CA LEU A 487 0.94 9.97 21.16
C LEU A 487 0.39 10.05 22.59
N SER A 488 0.88 9.23 23.51
CA SER A 488 0.53 9.26 24.92
C SER A 488 0.90 10.60 25.57
N ALA A 489 2.13 11.08 25.34
CA ALA A 489 2.58 12.35 25.89
C ALA A 489 1.83 13.56 25.31
N LEU A 490 1.54 13.55 24.00
CA LEU A 490 0.73 14.59 23.37
C LEU A 490 -0.72 14.56 23.86
N ALA A 491 -1.29 13.37 24.09
CA ALA A 491 -2.64 13.24 24.63
C ALA A 491 -2.73 13.86 26.02
N ALA A 492 -1.76 13.59 26.90
CA ALA A 492 -1.68 14.19 28.23
C ALA A 492 -1.58 15.73 28.16
N LEU A 493 -0.71 16.27 27.31
CA LEU A 493 -0.57 17.73 27.11
C LEU A 493 -1.83 18.40 26.52
N LEU A 494 -2.70 17.61 25.87
CA LEU A 494 -3.96 18.06 25.28
C LEU A 494 -5.19 17.72 26.14
N GLY A 495 -4.98 17.29 27.40
CA GLY A 495 -6.04 17.10 28.40
C GLY A 495 -6.54 15.67 28.56
N HIS A 496 -5.87 14.67 27.97
CA HIS A 496 -6.21 13.25 28.06
C HIS A 496 -5.09 12.46 28.76
N GLU A 497 -5.08 12.48 30.09
CA GLU A 497 -4.04 11.81 30.91
C GLU A 497 -4.14 10.27 30.93
N LYS A 498 -5.27 9.70 30.48
CA LYS A 498 -5.56 8.25 30.49
C LYS A 498 -6.08 7.79 29.13
N GLY A 499 -6.01 6.48 28.89
CA GLY A 499 -6.56 5.84 27.69
C GLY A 499 -5.62 5.82 26.47
N PHE A 500 -4.37 6.24 26.62
CA PHE A 500 -3.33 6.16 25.58
C PHE A 500 -2.09 5.46 26.15
N PRO A 501 -2.15 4.14 26.36
CA PRO A 501 -1.00 3.40 26.86
C PRO A 501 0.14 3.41 25.85
N ALA A 502 1.37 3.40 26.38
CA ALA A 502 2.59 3.34 25.59
C ALA A 502 3.05 1.88 25.32
N ASP A 503 2.50 0.92 26.08
CA ASP A 503 2.80 -0.49 25.91
C ASP A 503 2.02 -1.08 24.72
N PRO A 504 2.69 -1.71 23.74
CA PRO A 504 2.02 -2.21 22.54
C PRO A 504 1.07 -3.38 22.82
N GLU A 505 1.34 -4.23 23.80
CA GLU A 505 0.45 -5.36 24.11
C GLU A 505 -0.84 -4.86 24.78
N GLU A 506 -0.75 -3.85 25.66
CA GLU A 506 -1.93 -3.19 26.22
C GLU A 506 -2.80 -2.52 25.12
N VAL A 507 -2.17 -1.85 24.16
CA VAL A 507 -2.87 -1.29 22.99
C VAL A 507 -3.53 -2.41 22.16
N PHE A 508 -2.83 -3.52 21.96
CA PHE A 508 -3.36 -4.65 21.18
C PHE A 508 -4.56 -5.31 21.88
N GLU A 509 -4.58 -5.40 23.20
CA GLU A 509 -5.74 -5.87 23.97
C GLU A 509 -6.93 -4.92 23.90
N GLU A 510 -6.70 -3.60 23.84
CA GLU A 510 -7.77 -2.65 23.52
C GLU A 510 -8.27 -2.82 22.07
N LEU A 511 -7.36 -3.02 21.11
CA LEU A 511 -7.70 -3.26 19.72
C LEU A 511 -8.52 -4.56 19.52
N ARG A 512 -8.17 -5.65 20.20
CA ARG A 512 -8.94 -6.90 20.23
C ARG A 512 -10.41 -6.61 20.56
N ARG A 513 -10.66 -5.90 21.66
CA ARG A 513 -12.00 -5.49 22.11
C ARG A 513 -12.69 -4.56 21.10
N ALA A 514 -11.98 -3.57 20.55
CA ALA A 514 -12.53 -2.64 19.57
C ALA A 514 -12.95 -3.35 18.27
N SER A 515 -12.20 -4.37 17.86
CA SER A 515 -12.46 -5.15 16.64
C SER A 515 -13.53 -6.25 16.79
N ALA A 516 -13.81 -6.69 18.03
CA ALA A 516 -14.72 -7.78 18.32
C ALA A 516 -16.08 -7.61 17.63
N GLY A 517 -16.54 -8.63 16.91
CA GLY A 517 -17.78 -8.62 16.12
C GLY A 517 -17.76 -7.74 14.86
N GLY A 518 -16.63 -7.13 14.52
CA GLY A 518 -16.43 -6.39 13.28
C GLY A 518 -15.98 -7.31 12.12
N PRO A 519 -16.03 -6.85 10.86
CA PRO A 519 -15.56 -7.66 9.73
C PRO A 519 -14.09 -8.12 9.82
N ALA A 520 -13.20 -7.27 10.35
CA ALA A 520 -11.82 -7.65 10.69
C ALA A 520 -11.70 -7.95 12.19
N ASP A 521 -12.31 -9.04 12.63
CA ASP A 521 -12.35 -9.45 14.03
C ASP A 521 -11.01 -10.05 14.48
N TYR A 522 -10.36 -9.41 15.46
CA TYR A 522 -9.11 -9.85 16.08
C TYR A 522 -9.32 -10.37 17.52
N SER A 523 -10.55 -10.43 18.02
CA SER A 523 -10.86 -10.76 19.43
C SER A 523 -10.41 -12.16 19.88
N GLY A 524 -10.09 -13.08 18.97
CA GLY A 524 -9.49 -14.39 19.26
C GLY A 524 -7.96 -14.45 19.10
N ILE A 525 -7.31 -13.36 18.66
CA ILE A 525 -5.86 -13.30 18.38
C ILE A 525 -5.12 -12.67 19.55
N THR A 526 -4.16 -13.37 20.17
CA THR A 526 -3.30 -12.83 21.24
C THR A 526 -1.83 -12.84 20.83
N TYR A 527 -0.97 -12.05 21.49
CA TYR A 527 0.48 -12.07 21.25
C TYR A 527 1.08 -13.47 21.41
N ARG A 528 0.64 -14.19 22.44
CA ARG A 528 1.03 -15.59 22.69
C ARG A 528 0.70 -16.48 21.49
N ARG A 529 -0.52 -16.43 20.97
CA ARG A 529 -0.92 -17.23 19.79
C ARG A 529 -0.12 -16.86 18.55
N ILE A 530 0.07 -15.56 18.28
CA ILE A 530 0.87 -15.11 17.14
C ILE A 530 2.31 -15.67 17.24
N ALA A 531 2.88 -15.69 18.45
CA ALA A 531 4.21 -16.23 18.70
C ALA A 531 4.30 -17.75 18.53
N GLU A 532 3.29 -18.50 19.01
CA GLU A 532 3.25 -19.97 18.98
C GLU A 532 2.87 -20.53 17.59
N GLU A 533 2.05 -19.82 16.81
CA GLU A 533 1.45 -20.30 15.55
C GLU A 533 2.10 -19.70 14.28
N ASP A 534 3.19 -18.95 14.41
CA ASP A 534 3.79 -18.17 13.31
C ASP A 534 2.80 -17.23 12.62
N GLY A 535 1.98 -16.59 13.45
CA GLY A 535 0.93 -15.68 13.05
C GLY A 535 -0.45 -16.31 12.88
N VAL A 536 -1.48 -15.49 13.01
CA VAL A 536 -2.89 -15.92 13.00
C VAL A 536 -3.65 -15.19 11.89
N PHE A 537 -4.46 -15.92 11.14
CA PHE A 537 -5.27 -15.34 10.06
C PHE A 537 -6.57 -14.74 10.58
N TRP A 538 -6.83 -13.49 10.22
CA TRP A 538 -8.13 -12.85 10.51
C TRP A 538 -9.16 -13.17 9.40
N PRO A 539 -10.48 -13.17 9.71
CA PRO A 539 -11.06 -12.95 11.03
C PRO A 539 -10.78 -14.13 11.96
N CYS A 540 -10.65 -13.85 13.25
CA CYS A 540 -10.51 -14.85 14.29
C CYS A 540 -11.27 -14.35 15.51
N PRO A 541 -12.60 -14.54 15.58
CA PRO A 541 -13.39 -14.13 16.73
C PRO A 541 -13.03 -14.94 17.98
N GLU A 542 -13.25 -14.35 19.15
CA GLU A 542 -13.24 -15.08 20.41
C GLU A 542 -14.41 -16.09 20.45
N PRO A 543 -14.22 -17.31 20.97
CA PRO A 543 -15.30 -18.29 21.08
C PRO A 543 -16.44 -17.74 21.95
N GLN A 544 -17.68 -17.90 21.51
CA GLN A 544 -18.86 -17.40 22.23
C GLN A 544 -19.37 -18.35 23.32
N ASP A 545 -19.05 -19.66 23.23
CA ASP A 545 -19.54 -20.70 24.14
C ASP A 545 -18.38 -21.52 24.75
N GLU A 546 -18.43 -21.80 26.05
CA GLU A 546 -17.49 -22.71 26.75
C GLU A 546 -17.62 -24.18 26.27
N GLU A 547 -18.76 -24.53 25.64
CA GLU A 547 -19.09 -25.87 25.14
C GLU A 547 -18.79 -26.05 23.63
N GLY A 548 -18.29 -25.02 22.97
CA GLY A 548 -17.89 -25.04 21.55
C GLY A 548 -16.50 -25.64 21.30
N PRO A 549 -16.10 -25.84 20.03
CA PRO A 549 -14.80 -26.41 19.68
C PRO A 549 -13.66 -25.41 19.95
N GLY A 550 -13.19 -25.31 21.19
CA GLY A 550 -11.94 -24.62 21.57
C GLY A 550 -11.76 -23.20 21.01
N ALA A 551 -10.49 -22.74 20.97
CA ALA A 551 -10.14 -21.44 20.39
C ALA A 551 -10.26 -21.46 18.85
N HIS A 552 -10.80 -20.39 18.24
CA HIS A 552 -10.92 -20.30 16.78
C HIS A 552 -9.53 -20.39 16.09
N PRO A 553 -9.33 -21.26 15.09
CA PRO A 553 -8.02 -21.52 14.47
C PRO A 553 -7.53 -20.41 13.51
N GLY A 554 -8.16 -19.23 13.52
CA GLY A 554 -8.06 -18.24 12.44
C GLY A 554 -8.75 -18.68 11.13
N THR A 555 -8.77 -17.78 10.13
CA THR A 555 -9.48 -17.99 8.86
C THR A 555 -8.53 -17.88 7.67
N PRO A 556 -7.70 -18.89 7.36
CA PRO A 556 -6.72 -18.80 6.27
C PRO A 556 -7.37 -18.63 4.89
N ARG A 557 -8.58 -19.16 4.68
CA ARG A 557 -9.31 -19.05 3.40
C ARG A 557 -10.70 -18.46 3.62
N LEU A 558 -11.06 -17.44 2.84
CA LEU A 558 -12.37 -16.81 2.88
C LEU A 558 -13.34 -17.41 1.85
N PHE A 559 -14.62 -17.21 2.13
CA PHE A 559 -15.72 -17.40 1.18
C PHE A 559 -15.96 -18.84 0.70
N LEU A 560 -15.42 -19.85 1.40
CA LEU A 560 -15.66 -21.25 1.06
C LEU A 560 -17.16 -21.58 1.17
N ASP A 561 -17.79 -21.20 2.29
CA ASP A 561 -19.22 -21.45 2.51
C ASP A 561 -20.08 -20.31 1.95
N ARG A 562 -19.81 -19.06 2.36
CA ARG A 562 -20.61 -17.88 2.02
C ARG A 562 -19.76 -16.64 1.80
N PHE A 563 -20.22 -15.72 0.96
CA PHE A 563 -19.62 -14.38 0.86
C PHE A 563 -20.04 -13.49 2.05
N ALA A 564 -19.30 -12.42 2.30
CA ALA A 564 -19.54 -11.50 3.42
C ALA A 564 -20.60 -10.43 3.12
N THR A 565 -21.30 -10.54 1.98
CA THR A 565 -22.49 -9.74 1.69
C THR A 565 -23.66 -10.14 2.62
N PRO A 566 -24.62 -9.23 2.87
CA PRO A 566 -25.75 -9.51 3.75
C PRO A 566 -26.55 -10.78 3.40
N ASP A 567 -26.71 -11.07 2.11
CA ASP A 567 -27.40 -12.24 1.57
C ASP A 567 -26.49 -13.47 1.39
N GLY A 568 -25.18 -13.33 1.64
CA GLY A 568 -24.20 -14.40 1.47
C GLY A 568 -23.78 -14.69 0.03
N LEU A 569 -24.28 -13.93 -0.95
CA LEU A 569 -24.01 -14.10 -2.39
C LEU A 569 -23.02 -13.06 -2.90
N ALA A 570 -22.08 -13.47 -3.76
CA ALA A 570 -21.20 -12.52 -4.43
C ALA A 570 -21.99 -11.66 -5.43
N ARG A 571 -21.49 -10.46 -5.72
CA ARG A 571 -22.15 -9.52 -6.63
C ARG A 571 -21.29 -9.31 -7.87
N PHE A 572 -21.85 -9.62 -9.02
CA PHE A 572 -21.36 -9.07 -10.26
C PHE A 572 -21.60 -7.56 -10.27
N VAL A 573 -20.60 -6.80 -10.71
CA VAL A 573 -20.70 -5.35 -10.82
C VAL A 573 -20.63 -4.97 -12.29
N ALA A 574 -21.71 -4.45 -12.85
CA ALA A 574 -21.73 -3.98 -14.23
C ALA A 574 -20.84 -2.75 -14.38
N VAL A 575 -19.81 -2.86 -15.21
CA VAL A 575 -18.79 -1.81 -15.44
C VAL A 575 -18.49 -1.70 -16.92
N GLY A 576 -18.23 -0.48 -17.39
CA GLY A 576 -17.91 -0.21 -18.79
C GLY A 576 -16.59 0.54 -18.92
N HIS A 577 -15.83 0.24 -19.98
CA HIS A 577 -14.60 0.98 -20.25
C HIS A 577 -14.91 2.44 -20.62
N ARG A 578 -14.18 3.35 -19.98
CA ARG A 578 -14.03 4.76 -20.42
C ARG A 578 -12.56 5.09 -20.57
N PRO A 579 -12.16 6.11 -21.37
CA PRO A 579 -10.76 6.55 -21.47
C PRO A 579 -10.12 6.94 -20.13
N ALA A 580 -8.79 7.04 -20.08
CA ALA A 580 -8.09 7.65 -18.95
C ALA A 580 -8.54 9.11 -18.75
N ALA A 581 -8.31 9.68 -17.56
CA ALA A 581 -8.70 11.08 -17.32
C ALA A 581 -7.89 12.06 -18.18
N GLU A 582 -6.70 11.64 -18.60
CA GLU A 582 -5.82 12.39 -19.47
C GLU A 582 -5.23 11.47 -20.57
N GLU A 583 -5.84 11.50 -21.76
CA GLU A 583 -5.31 10.83 -22.97
C GLU A 583 -4.29 11.72 -23.70
N PRO A 584 -3.38 11.13 -24.51
CA PRO A 584 -2.44 11.89 -25.33
C PRO A 584 -3.14 12.84 -26.33
N ASP A 585 -2.51 13.98 -26.58
CA ASP A 585 -2.91 14.95 -27.61
C ASP A 585 -1.69 15.45 -28.41
N ALA A 586 -1.87 16.50 -29.22
CA ALA A 586 -0.80 17.04 -30.04
C ALA A 586 0.36 17.64 -29.22
N ASP A 587 0.06 18.20 -28.05
CA ASP A 587 1.06 18.85 -27.18
C ASP A 587 1.76 17.84 -26.26
N TYR A 588 1.06 16.77 -25.87
CA TYR A 588 1.54 15.70 -24.99
C TYR A 588 1.26 14.32 -25.62
N PRO A 589 2.04 13.91 -26.65
CA PRO A 589 1.69 12.78 -27.51
C PRO A 589 2.08 11.40 -26.95
N VAL A 590 2.71 11.32 -25.77
CA VAL A 590 3.25 10.08 -25.20
C VAL A 590 2.57 9.77 -23.88
N LEU A 591 2.35 8.48 -23.57
CA LEU A 591 1.89 8.04 -22.27
C LEU A 591 3.04 7.86 -21.29
N LEU A 592 2.88 8.30 -20.05
CA LEU A 592 3.76 7.96 -18.94
C LEU A 592 3.09 6.92 -18.05
N THR A 593 3.85 5.88 -17.70
CA THR A 593 3.55 5.01 -16.56
C THR A 593 4.68 5.05 -15.53
N THR A 594 4.36 4.77 -14.26
CA THR A 594 5.31 4.88 -13.15
C THR A 594 5.39 3.59 -12.36
N GLY A 595 6.51 3.34 -11.69
CA GLY A 595 6.65 2.15 -10.85
C GLY A 595 7.91 2.17 -10.00
N ARG A 596 8.39 0.97 -9.67
CA ARG A 596 9.44 0.77 -8.69
C ARG A 596 10.69 0.18 -9.33
N VAL A 597 11.78 0.20 -8.57
CA VAL A 597 12.99 -0.60 -8.82
C VAL A 597 13.26 -1.51 -7.62
N VAL A 598 14.02 -2.58 -7.82
CA VAL A 598 14.35 -3.58 -6.78
C VAL A 598 14.99 -2.94 -5.55
N ALA A 599 15.97 -2.05 -5.75
CA ALA A 599 16.84 -1.58 -4.66
C ALA A 599 16.17 -0.54 -3.76
N GLN A 600 15.16 0.17 -4.25
CA GLN A 600 14.54 1.29 -3.54
C GLN A 600 13.15 0.95 -3.00
N TYR A 601 12.79 1.49 -1.84
CA TYR A 601 11.49 1.28 -1.21
C TYR A 601 10.73 2.60 -1.04
N GLN A 602 9.48 2.63 -1.52
CA GLN A 602 8.59 3.80 -1.45
C GLN A 602 9.26 5.08 -1.96
N SER A 603 9.29 6.15 -1.17
CA SER A 603 9.92 7.43 -1.52
C SER A 603 11.45 7.38 -1.50
N GLY A 604 12.08 6.25 -1.19
CA GLY A 604 13.53 6.10 -1.11
C GLY A 604 14.19 6.72 0.12
N ALA A 605 13.43 7.39 1.01
CA ALA A 605 13.97 8.12 2.16
C ALA A 605 14.86 7.27 3.08
N GLN A 606 14.54 5.99 3.20
CA GLN A 606 15.35 5.00 3.93
C GLN A 606 16.41 4.36 3.02
N THR A 607 16.00 3.70 1.95
CA THR A 607 16.88 2.82 1.15
C THR A 607 17.97 3.55 0.37
N ARG A 608 17.80 4.85 0.02
CA ARG A 608 18.86 5.65 -0.60
C ARG A 608 20.02 5.95 0.36
N ARG A 609 19.86 5.69 1.66
CA ARG A 609 20.91 5.84 2.67
C ARG A 609 21.80 4.61 2.78
N VAL A 610 21.38 3.48 2.21
CA VAL A 610 22.14 2.24 2.22
C VAL A 610 23.02 2.22 0.96
N ASP A 611 24.34 2.32 1.13
CA ASP A 611 25.28 2.46 0.02
C ASP A 611 25.14 1.35 -1.03
N GLU A 612 24.99 0.09 -0.61
CA GLU A 612 24.80 -1.04 -1.52
C GLU A 612 23.52 -0.90 -2.38
N LEU A 613 22.40 -0.49 -1.77
CA LEU A 613 21.14 -0.30 -2.49
C LEU A 613 21.20 0.94 -3.39
N ASN A 614 21.87 2.00 -2.94
CA ASN A 614 22.04 3.21 -3.73
C ASN A 614 22.98 2.96 -4.92
N ALA A 615 24.05 2.18 -4.78
CA ALA A 615 24.89 1.76 -5.90
C ALA A 615 24.12 0.91 -6.92
N ALA A 616 23.22 0.03 -6.46
CA ALA A 616 22.38 -0.78 -7.33
C ALA A 616 21.31 0.02 -8.11
N ALA A 617 20.89 1.18 -7.60
CA ALA A 617 19.98 2.10 -8.28
C ALA A 617 20.33 3.56 -7.91
N PRO A 618 21.32 4.17 -8.58
CA PRO A 618 21.92 5.44 -8.16
C PRO A 618 21.02 6.65 -8.41
N GLY A 619 20.03 6.53 -9.29
CA GLY A 619 19.18 7.64 -9.69
C GLY A 619 17.95 7.21 -10.47
N PRO A 620 17.04 8.16 -10.73
CA PRO A 620 15.91 7.95 -11.63
C PRO A 620 16.41 7.70 -13.06
N PHE A 621 15.53 7.24 -13.93
CA PHE A 621 15.77 7.09 -15.38
C PHE A 621 14.46 7.18 -16.14
N VAL A 622 14.52 7.51 -17.42
CA VAL A 622 13.36 7.53 -18.32
C VAL A 622 13.50 6.39 -19.32
N GLU A 623 12.75 5.32 -19.11
CA GLU A 623 12.74 4.16 -19.98
C GLU A 623 11.84 4.40 -21.19
N LEU A 624 12.36 4.18 -22.41
CA LEU A 624 11.67 4.43 -23.67
C LEU A 624 12.08 3.44 -24.78
N HIS A 625 11.22 3.27 -25.77
CA HIS A 625 11.47 2.39 -26.91
C HIS A 625 12.48 3.01 -27.90
N PRO A 626 13.33 2.21 -28.59
CA PRO A 626 14.25 2.71 -29.62
C PRO A 626 13.62 3.60 -30.69
N GLN A 627 12.43 3.25 -31.19
CA GLN A 627 11.70 4.08 -32.17
C GLN A 627 11.30 5.46 -31.64
N LEU A 628 11.01 5.57 -30.33
CA LEU A 628 10.73 6.86 -29.71
C LEU A 628 12.02 7.65 -29.50
N ALA A 629 13.10 6.99 -29.07
CA ALA A 629 14.42 7.61 -28.93
C ALA A 629 14.94 8.17 -30.26
N GLU A 630 14.81 7.41 -31.36
CA GLU A 630 15.22 7.83 -32.71
C GLU A 630 14.44 9.06 -33.19
N ARG A 631 13.11 9.07 -32.99
CA ARG A 631 12.27 10.24 -33.32
C ARG A 631 12.65 11.50 -32.54
N LEU A 632 13.16 11.33 -31.32
CA LEU A 632 13.58 12.43 -30.44
C LEU A 632 15.06 12.81 -30.62
N GLY A 633 15.85 11.99 -31.31
CA GLY A 633 17.30 12.17 -31.42
C GLY A 633 18.04 12.06 -30.09
N VAL A 634 17.60 11.15 -29.20
CA VAL A 634 18.17 10.96 -27.85
C VAL A 634 18.93 9.64 -27.76
N ALA A 635 20.14 9.68 -27.21
CA ALA A 635 20.96 8.50 -26.97
C ALA A 635 20.82 7.94 -25.54
N GLU A 636 21.25 6.69 -25.34
CA GLU A 636 21.32 6.06 -24.01
C GLU A 636 22.11 6.93 -23.02
N GLY A 637 21.58 7.13 -21.82
CA GLY A 637 22.21 7.90 -20.75
C GLY A 637 22.05 9.43 -20.86
N GLU A 638 21.61 9.97 -22.01
CA GLU A 638 21.39 11.41 -22.14
C GLU A 638 20.22 11.88 -21.26
N PRO A 639 20.34 13.03 -20.57
CA PRO A 639 19.26 13.51 -19.73
C PRO A 639 18.03 13.91 -20.57
N LEU A 640 16.88 13.39 -20.15
CA LEU A 640 15.61 13.50 -20.83
C LEU A 640 14.56 14.02 -19.85
N ALA A 641 13.88 15.11 -20.23
CA ALA A 641 12.81 15.65 -19.43
C ALA A 641 11.46 15.04 -19.85
N VAL A 642 10.71 14.56 -18.86
CA VAL A 642 9.31 14.18 -18.96
C VAL A 642 8.48 15.37 -18.50
N VAL A 643 7.69 15.94 -19.39
CA VAL A 643 6.92 17.16 -19.14
C VAL A 643 5.44 16.86 -19.29
N SER A 644 4.64 17.22 -18.28
CA SER A 644 3.18 17.20 -18.34
C SER A 644 2.61 18.60 -18.14
N ARG A 645 1.28 18.72 -18.18
CA ARG A 645 0.55 19.96 -17.85
C ARG A 645 0.81 20.48 -16.44
N ARG A 646 1.40 19.66 -15.55
CA ARG A 646 1.58 19.96 -14.11
C ARG A 646 3.01 20.29 -13.73
N GLY A 647 3.98 19.93 -14.56
CA GLY A 647 5.38 20.15 -14.27
C GLY A 647 6.30 19.24 -15.07
N ARG A 648 7.52 19.09 -14.58
CA ARG A 648 8.62 18.40 -15.25
C ARG A 648 9.36 17.50 -14.27
N ALA A 649 9.82 16.36 -14.76
CA ALA A 649 10.78 15.49 -14.10
C ALA A 649 11.89 15.11 -15.09
N VAL A 650 13.10 14.83 -14.61
CA VAL A 650 14.29 14.58 -15.42
C VAL A 650 14.96 13.30 -14.97
N GLY A 651 15.42 12.52 -15.94
CA GLY A 651 16.32 11.39 -15.70
C GLY A 651 17.08 11.03 -16.98
N PRO A 652 18.21 10.31 -16.87
CA PRO A 652 18.88 9.75 -18.04
C PRO A 652 17.94 8.81 -18.81
N ALA A 653 17.98 8.90 -20.14
CA ALA A 653 17.28 8.01 -21.04
C ALA A 653 17.80 6.57 -20.89
N ARG A 654 16.89 5.61 -20.88
CA ARG A 654 17.16 4.18 -20.87
C ARG A 654 16.40 3.52 -22.02
N ILE A 655 17.10 3.14 -23.07
CA ILE A 655 16.51 2.65 -24.31
C ILE A 655 16.33 1.14 -24.22
N THR A 656 15.11 0.66 -24.43
CA THR A 656 14.79 -0.78 -24.37
C THR A 656 13.63 -1.17 -25.26
N THR A 657 13.67 -2.37 -25.83
CA THR A 657 12.53 -2.96 -26.56
C THR A 657 11.46 -3.55 -25.63
N GLY A 658 11.71 -3.57 -24.31
CA GLY A 658 10.78 -4.08 -23.30
C GLY A 658 9.59 -3.16 -22.98
N ILE A 659 9.41 -2.06 -23.72
CA ILE A 659 8.33 -1.09 -23.53
C ILE A 659 7.72 -0.70 -24.88
N ARG A 660 6.46 -0.26 -24.89
CA ARG A 660 5.75 0.14 -26.11
C ARG A 660 6.33 1.44 -26.73
N PRO A 661 6.28 1.63 -28.06
CA PRO A 661 6.75 2.85 -28.73
C PRO A 661 6.00 4.15 -28.40
N ASP A 662 4.81 4.02 -27.80
CA ASP A 662 3.90 5.10 -27.42
C ASP A 662 3.95 5.44 -25.92
N THR A 663 4.81 4.76 -25.15
CA THR A 663 4.82 4.80 -23.68
C THR A 663 6.23 4.97 -23.15
N VAL A 664 6.38 5.75 -22.08
CA VAL A 664 7.59 5.83 -21.26
C VAL A 664 7.34 5.39 -19.83
N PHE A 665 8.41 4.94 -19.17
CA PHE A 665 8.40 4.59 -17.76
C PHE A 665 9.41 5.40 -16.97
N MET A 666 9.01 5.88 -15.79
CA MET A 666 9.93 6.49 -14.84
C MET A 666 9.61 6.05 -13.40
N PRO A 667 10.60 5.56 -12.63
CA PRO A 667 10.42 5.14 -11.25
C PRO A 667 10.31 6.33 -10.28
N PHE A 668 9.54 6.16 -9.19
CA PHE A 668 9.15 7.29 -8.32
C PHE A 668 9.98 7.50 -7.04
N HIS A 669 11.14 6.87 -6.93
CA HIS A 669 11.88 6.79 -5.67
C HIS A 669 12.73 8.02 -5.32
N TRP A 670 12.76 9.09 -6.11
CA TRP A 670 13.69 10.22 -5.94
C TRP A 670 12.95 11.57 -5.81
N PRO A 671 13.50 12.54 -5.05
CA PRO A 671 12.95 13.88 -4.91
C PRO A 671 13.50 14.80 -6.02
N GLY A 672 13.23 16.11 -5.90
CA GLY A 672 13.81 17.12 -6.78
C GLY A 672 13.42 16.93 -8.24
N GLU A 673 14.36 17.15 -9.17
CA GLU A 673 14.12 16.93 -10.59
C GLU A 673 13.83 15.47 -10.93
N GLY A 674 14.29 14.50 -10.13
CA GLY A 674 14.00 13.08 -10.29
C GLY A 674 12.58 12.66 -9.88
N ARG A 675 11.76 13.58 -9.38
CA ARG A 675 10.45 13.28 -8.81
C ARG A 675 9.38 13.15 -9.90
N VAL A 676 9.20 11.94 -10.43
CA VAL A 676 8.17 11.64 -11.44
C VAL A 676 6.74 11.98 -10.98
N ASN A 677 6.45 11.87 -9.69
CA ASN A 677 5.11 12.20 -9.19
C ASN A 677 4.77 13.70 -9.29
N THR A 678 5.73 14.56 -9.63
CA THR A 678 5.44 15.94 -10.05
C THR A 678 4.56 15.98 -11.30
N VAL A 679 4.72 15.02 -12.22
CA VAL A 679 4.04 15.02 -13.51
C VAL A 679 2.74 14.23 -13.54
N THR A 680 2.47 13.39 -12.52
CA THR A 680 1.24 12.56 -12.44
C THR A 680 -0.02 13.40 -12.23
N ASN A 681 -1.16 12.92 -12.70
CA ASN A 681 -2.42 13.65 -12.64
C ASN A 681 -3.23 13.32 -11.37
N PRO A 682 -4.04 14.26 -10.83
CA PRO A 682 -4.78 14.06 -9.59
C PRO A 682 -6.20 13.51 -9.80
N ALA A 683 -6.56 13.00 -10.98
CA ALA A 683 -7.90 12.48 -11.22
C ALA A 683 -8.18 11.29 -10.30
N LEU A 684 -9.29 11.37 -9.56
CA LEU A 684 -9.64 10.41 -8.54
C LEU A 684 -10.70 9.42 -9.04
N ASP A 685 -10.55 8.16 -8.67
CA ASP A 685 -11.62 7.17 -8.78
C ASP A 685 -12.87 7.64 -7.99
N PRO A 686 -14.06 7.61 -8.60
CA PRO A 686 -15.26 8.14 -7.96
C PRO A 686 -15.65 7.39 -6.68
N THR A 687 -15.17 6.15 -6.52
CA THR A 687 -15.53 5.28 -5.40
C THR A 687 -14.41 5.22 -4.36
N SER A 688 -13.22 4.82 -4.79
CA SER A 688 -12.10 4.58 -3.88
C SER A 688 -11.33 5.86 -3.56
N ARG A 689 -11.54 6.92 -4.35
CA ARG A 689 -10.75 8.16 -4.35
C ARG A 689 -9.27 7.90 -4.65
N MET A 690 -8.94 6.81 -5.35
CA MET A 690 -7.59 6.52 -5.80
C MET A 690 -7.17 7.48 -6.91
N PRO A 691 -6.00 8.14 -6.82
CA PRO A 691 -5.48 8.96 -7.91
C PRO A 691 -4.86 8.12 -9.04
N GLU A 692 -4.84 8.72 -10.24
CA GLU A 692 -4.32 8.13 -11.47
C GLU A 692 -2.79 8.30 -11.60
N PHE A 693 -2.04 7.36 -11.02
CA PHE A 693 -0.57 7.35 -11.09
C PHE A 693 0.00 6.64 -12.32
N LYS A 694 -0.76 5.71 -12.91
CA LYS A 694 -0.23 4.75 -13.89
C LYS A 694 -0.38 5.17 -15.34
N VAL A 695 -1.05 6.29 -15.56
CA VAL A 695 -1.29 6.84 -16.89
C VAL A 695 -1.42 8.36 -16.79
N CYS A 696 -0.66 9.08 -17.60
CA CYS A 696 -0.89 10.49 -17.90
C CYS A 696 -0.20 10.86 -19.22
N ALA A 697 -0.68 11.90 -19.87
CA ALA A 697 -0.10 12.37 -21.12
C ALA A 697 1.12 13.26 -20.83
N VAL A 698 2.20 12.99 -21.55
CA VAL A 698 3.48 13.70 -21.43
C VAL A 698 4.06 14.00 -22.81
N ARG A 699 4.98 14.96 -22.83
CA ARG A 699 5.93 15.14 -23.91
C ARG A 699 7.34 14.93 -23.37
N LEU A 700 8.26 14.64 -24.28
CA LEU A 700 9.66 14.39 -23.97
C LEU A 700 10.51 15.50 -24.57
N GLU A 701 11.40 16.06 -23.77
CA GLU A 701 12.30 17.14 -24.18
C GLU A 701 13.75 16.73 -23.93
N PRO A 702 14.58 16.58 -24.97
CA PRO A 702 16.02 16.40 -24.80
C PRO A 702 16.58 17.60 -24.02
N THR A 703 17.19 17.36 -22.87
CA THR A 703 17.78 18.46 -22.11
C THR A 703 19.19 18.64 -22.63
N ARG A 704 19.39 19.61 -23.54
CA ARG A 704 20.75 19.96 -23.96
C ARG A 704 21.51 20.40 -22.71
N VAL A 705 22.56 19.67 -22.34
CA VAL A 705 23.62 20.25 -21.54
C VAL A 705 24.23 21.31 -22.46
N SER A 706 23.95 22.58 -22.20
CA SER A 706 24.71 23.67 -22.80
C SER A 706 26.17 23.41 -22.42
N GLY A 707 26.96 22.94 -23.39
CA GLY A 707 28.39 22.71 -23.22
C GLY A 707 29.04 23.99 -22.71
N GLY A 708 29.73 23.87 -21.58
CA GLY A 708 30.61 24.91 -21.06
C GLY A 708 31.88 25.05 -21.88
#